data_AF-A0A442RV92-F1
#
_entry.id   AF-A0A442RV92-F1
#
_cell.length_a   1.000
_cell.length_b   1.000
_cell.length_c   1.000
_cell.angle_alpha   90.00
_cell.angle_beta   90.00
_cell.angle_gamma   90.00
#
_symmetry.space_group_name_H-M   'P 1'
#
loop_
_entity.id
_entity.type
_entity.pdbx_description
1 polymer ?
#
loop_
_entity_poly.entity_id
_entity_poly.type
_entity_poly.pdbx_seq_one_letter_code
_entity_poly.pdbx_strand_id
1 'polypeptide(L)'
;MSATPYPLPRETRESAILVGNGTVGPYGPSLYKIFDILDVVVLARATGEDFFSDVTDQVTVTKTTNAAYDTFSVTFDAAVPASTEWQHQARRVAERAVAVTRAGTIDSNQLEKELSKQATTQSEMRRDVDSAYKAQVGSTPGYVVPGAAGELMQSDVGGNLVGSGENVTSILGSTASAVAAAATAVINAAAAVAAKVAAEGAAGAALMNATTRAEAVTRTFPAIVESILTGGFSEPDDGGGARYYEIPLISADQPWHMVTNGGTRRWTIADAIPTTLQAGGDKTGVVDQTSLITAMLANWDKIKVPAGICMAGSITLTAGKTLLTDGLKTVIQQKSGVAVGTRIINITGSNVTFGGATLRGNIATDTDEQNFGLFIRAATDISNIVIGDIVGENIRGDVIYVGGLLTAKVTNLSIGNVTGNNVLRNVVSITGGEQISIGAISGNACGYYMFDVEPNANSQPCDLIDVQSIKGHCIGAIGLRAQAAKRIGRVRIGMLDLDPGHTADSTPAYGQRATVIPDAIALRNVEHVQVGMLKARDFSRSVGRVIFNAGEYGCGVIDVGILDIEDCLTTDVSIFQVTGARKFMVRGGHVRLTSATHRVILGNSSGILGTDRFSPVVDASFETNGIIGYGIFGGNLRGCRVHPAAGRVCSTVRLASTANVDISTLNNGDTIDGVVVATGDVVLLKDQTAGAENGFYTIGAAAPAVRWNPGGNSSEDFVDAYAFVRLGTANAEKFFSCTNATDPVLGTDNITFAEAVPYDAYLLNNSKDVVIEGSDFVLGRAGLDCQNLVIIGTRWKTTHASIVWNQSSLADGSLHSYVGAVFNGVTRVTSYLEATATVNPASLAPGQRTATAAISVAGAALGDIVKASFSLNLAPVRIVAWVSAAGAVSYYFENPPALLTGSKTHDIADLAAGARETTTVTVTGAVVGDMVIAVSLGVDEAGLELDGKVTAADTATVDIDNETLANINPGSTTLRVAVLPVAPTDIASGTLKIRVEK
;
A
#
# COMPACT_ATOMS: atom_id res chain seq x y z
N MET A 1 34.62 -13.09 -137.21
CA MET A 1 35.60 -12.59 -136.23
C MET A 1 37.01 -12.76 -136.81
N SER A 2 37.27 -12.35 -138.06
CA SER A 2 37.80 -11.02 -138.42
C SER A 2 37.77 -10.00 -137.27
N ALA A 3 38.89 -9.30 -137.06
CA ALA A 3 38.95 -8.14 -136.17
C ALA A 3 37.75 -7.22 -136.49
N THR A 4 36.84 -7.01 -135.53
CA THR A 4 35.82 -5.98 -135.70
C THR A 4 36.56 -4.65 -135.83
N PRO A 5 36.17 -3.74 -136.75
CA PRO A 5 36.91 -2.48 -136.93
C PRO A 5 36.94 -1.62 -135.66
N TYR A 6 35.97 -1.84 -134.77
CA TYR A 6 35.76 -1.09 -133.53
C TYR A 6 35.58 -2.04 -132.33
N PRO A 7 36.66 -2.68 -131.83
CA PRO A 7 36.56 -3.60 -130.70
C PRO A 7 36.15 -2.84 -129.44
N LEU A 8 35.09 -3.31 -128.76
CA LEU A 8 34.55 -2.70 -127.55
C LEU A 8 35.21 -3.30 -126.29
N PRO A 9 36.01 -2.56 -125.52
CA PRO A 9 36.56 -3.02 -124.25
C PRO A 9 35.47 -3.04 -123.16
N ARG A 10 35.56 -3.93 -122.17
CA ARG A 10 34.65 -4.04 -121.00
C ARG A 10 34.88 -2.96 -119.92
N GLU A 11 35.56 -1.88 -120.27
CA GLU A 11 36.00 -0.85 -119.32
C GLU A 11 34.88 0.15 -119.01
N THR A 12 34.97 0.85 -117.88
CA THR A 12 33.97 1.82 -117.41
C THR A 12 33.90 3.10 -118.26
N ARG A 13 34.83 3.29 -119.20
CA ARG A 13 34.90 4.45 -120.13
C ARG A 13 34.99 5.80 -119.39
N GLU A 14 35.70 5.78 -118.26
CA GLU A 14 36.10 6.92 -117.45
C GLU A 14 37.54 6.70 -116.95
N SER A 15 38.24 7.77 -116.59
CA SER A 15 39.52 7.67 -115.89
C SER A 15 39.31 7.49 -114.38
N ALA A 16 40.34 7.01 -113.68
CA ALA A 16 40.44 7.30 -112.25
C ALA A 16 40.52 8.81 -112.02
N ILE A 17 40.34 9.25 -110.77
CA ILE A 17 40.69 10.62 -110.39
C ILE A 17 42.20 10.76 -110.51
N LEU A 18 42.61 11.62 -111.43
CA LEU A 18 43.99 12.00 -111.69
C LEU A 18 44.30 13.31 -110.97
N VAL A 19 45.57 13.63 -110.87
CA VAL A 19 46.04 14.94 -110.38
C VAL A 19 46.88 15.62 -111.44
N GLY A 20 46.91 16.95 -111.43
CA GLY A 20 47.80 17.71 -112.31
C GLY A 20 49.28 17.39 -112.06
N ASN A 21 50.15 17.76 -112.98
CA ASN A 21 51.61 17.67 -112.79
C ASN A 21 52.31 19.03 -112.96
N GLY A 22 51.54 20.12 -112.94
CA GLY A 22 52.02 21.48 -113.16
C GLY A 22 52.17 21.86 -114.64
N THR A 23 51.69 21.05 -115.58
CA THR A 23 51.71 21.35 -117.02
C THR A 23 50.30 21.43 -117.62
N VAL A 24 50.19 21.95 -118.84
CA VAL A 24 48.92 21.99 -119.61
C VAL A 24 48.54 20.61 -120.20
N GLY A 25 49.49 19.67 -120.30
CA GLY A 25 49.31 18.41 -121.02
C GLY A 25 50.19 18.33 -122.29
N PRO A 26 49.95 17.36 -123.20
CA PRO A 26 48.79 16.46 -123.20
C PRO A 26 48.85 15.39 -122.12
N TYR A 27 47.75 15.22 -121.40
CA TYR A 27 47.51 14.13 -120.45
C TYR A 27 46.81 12.98 -121.18
N GLY A 28 47.55 11.89 -121.42
CA GLY A 28 47.06 10.73 -122.15
C GLY A 28 48.17 9.95 -122.86
N PRO A 29 47.82 8.98 -123.73
CA PRO A 29 46.46 8.71 -124.21
C PRO A 29 45.57 8.01 -123.17
N SER A 30 44.27 8.21 -123.31
CA SER A 30 43.22 7.60 -122.51
C SER A 30 43.26 6.07 -122.60
N LEU A 31 42.81 5.40 -121.54
CA LEU A 31 42.73 3.93 -121.53
C LEU A 31 41.58 3.41 -122.40
N TYR A 32 40.52 4.21 -122.59
CA TYR A 32 39.38 3.86 -123.44
C TYR A 32 39.30 4.69 -124.72
N LYS A 33 38.59 4.17 -125.73
CA LYS A 33 38.44 4.79 -127.05
C LYS A 33 37.11 5.51 -127.24
N ILE A 34 37.12 6.55 -128.06
CA ILE A 34 35.98 7.41 -128.42
C ILE A 34 35.80 7.51 -129.94
N PHE A 35 34.55 7.74 -130.36
CA PHE A 35 34.22 7.99 -131.76
C PHE A 35 34.33 9.46 -132.14
N ASP A 36 34.00 10.38 -131.23
CA ASP A 36 34.03 11.83 -131.43
C ASP A 36 34.68 12.48 -130.20
N ILE A 37 35.53 13.49 -130.40
CA ILE A 37 36.20 14.21 -129.32
C ILE A 37 35.21 14.96 -128.43
N LEU A 38 34.09 15.37 -129.03
CA LEU A 38 32.99 16.05 -128.34
C LEU A 38 32.20 15.14 -127.40
N ASP A 39 32.48 13.84 -127.39
CA ASP A 39 31.87 12.90 -126.44
C ASP A 39 32.65 12.84 -125.12
N VAL A 40 33.78 13.55 -124.98
CA VAL A 40 34.58 13.55 -123.75
C VAL A 40 34.17 14.73 -122.89
N VAL A 41 33.87 14.43 -121.63
CA VAL A 41 33.66 15.44 -120.60
C VAL A 41 34.82 15.35 -119.60
N VAL A 42 35.40 16.49 -119.26
CA VAL A 42 36.49 16.62 -118.29
C VAL A 42 35.99 17.38 -117.09
N LEU A 43 36.12 16.75 -115.92
CA LEU A 43 35.70 17.31 -114.66
C LEU A 43 36.94 17.60 -113.80
N ALA A 44 36.99 18.76 -113.14
CA ALA A 44 38.11 19.12 -112.26
C ALA A 44 37.63 19.71 -110.93
N ARG A 45 38.51 19.64 -109.94
CA ARG A 45 38.27 20.12 -108.58
C ARG A 45 39.58 20.62 -107.98
N ALA A 46 39.59 21.88 -107.55
CA ALA A 46 40.71 22.45 -106.81
C ALA A 46 40.72 21.95 -105.35
N THR A 47 41.88 22.02 -104.71
CA THR A 47 42.01 21.63 -103.29
C THR A 47 41.09 22.48 -102.41
N GLY A 48 40.23 21.82 -101.62
CA GLY A 48 39.30 22.47 -100.70
C GLY A 48 37.91 22.77 -101.28
N GLU A 49 37.68 22.49 -102.56
CA GLU A 49 36.33 22.47 -103.14
C GLU A 49 35.66 21.12 -102.87
N ASP A 50 34.35 21.13 -102.65
CA ASP A 50 33.61 19.92 -102.28
C ASP A 50 33.25 19.05 -103.50
N PHE A 51 33.09 19.64 -104.68
CA PHE A 51 32.56 18.96 -105.88
C PHE A 51 33.45 19.11 -107.11
N PHE A 52 33.37 18.12 -108.02
CA PHE A 52 33.96 18.22 -109.35
C PHE A 52 33.05 19.06 -110.25
N SER A 53 33.62 20.07 -110.90
CA SER A 53 32.93 20.90 -111.89
C SER A 53 33.32 20.51 -113.31
N ASP A 54 32.39 20.69 -114.25
CA ASP A 54 32.65 20.45 -115.67
C ASP A 54 33.52 21.57 -116.24
N VAL A 55 34.71 21.21 -116.69
CA VAL A 55 35.71 22.11 -117.28
C VAL A 55 36.02 21.74 -118.73
N THR A 56 35.11 21.02 -119.39
CA THR A 56 35.30 20.53 -120.77
C THR A 56 35.59 21.67 -121.75
N ASP A 57 34.98 22.84 -121.54
CA ASP A 57 35.19 24.01 -122.40
C ASP A 57 36.57 24.68 -122.21
N GLN A 58 37.35 24.26 -121.20
CA GLN A 58 38.70 24.77 -120.89
C GLN A 58 39.78 23.75 -121.26
N VAL A 59 39.43 22.74 -122.04
CA VAL A 59 40.35 21.71 -122.50
C VAL A 59 40.18 21.44 -124.00
N THR A 60 41.29 21.10 -124.63
CA THR A 60 41.33 20.58 -126.00
C THR A 60 41.56 19.07 -125.97
N VAL A 61 40.61 18.31 -126.54
CA VAL A 61 40.68 16.84 -126.66
C VAL A 61 41.19 16.46 -128.04
N THR A 62 42.29 15.70 -128.10
CA THR A 62 42.92 15.29 -129.37
C THR A 62 43.04 13.77 -129.46
N LYS A 63 42.60 13.18 -130.58
CA LYS A 63 42.75 11.73 -130.83
C LYS A 63 44.20 11.37 -131.14
N THR A 64 44.65 10.21 -130.64
CA THR A 64 46.06 9.77 -130.72
C THR A 64 46.55 9.58 -132.16
N THR A 65 45.76 8.94 -133.01
CA THR A 65 46.10 8.64 -134.42
C THR A 65 45.07 9.24 -135.41
N ASN A 66 44.07 9.95 -134.89
CA ASN A 66 42.92 10.47 -135.62
C ASN A 66 42.05 9.40 -136.33
N ALA A 67 42.08 8.16 -135.84
CA ALA A 67 41.21 7.10 -136.35
C ALA A 67 39.74 7.32 -135.96
N ALA A 68 38.83 6.65 -136.66
CA ALA A 68 37.38 6.79 -136.41
C ALA A 68 36.99 6.39 -134.99
N TYR A 69 37.63 5.37 -134.41
CA TYR A 69 37.49 4.97 -133.00
C TYR A 69 38.87 4.87 -132.37
N ASP A 70 39.20 5.81 -131.49
CA ASP A 70 40.57 6.00 -131.05
C ASP A 70 40.67 6.46 -129.59
N THR A 71 41.82 6.23 -128.99
CA THR A 71 42.20 6.85 -127.72
C THR A 71 42.47 8.34 -127.94
N PHE A 72 42.44 9.13 -126.86
CA PHE A 72 42.61 10.57 -126.92
C PHE A 72 43.46 11.07 -125.77
N SER A 73 43.99 12.27 -125.88
CA SER A 73 44.64 12.98 -124.76
C SER A 73 43.95 14.31 -124.52
N VAL A 74 44.00 14.78 -123.28
CA VAL A 74 43.41 16.05 -122.84
C VAL A 74 44.53 17.06 -122.62
N THR A 75 44.42 18.25 -123.21
CA THR A 75 45.31 19.38 -122.94
C THR A 75 44.48 20.52 -122.39
N PHE A 76 44.79 20.99 -121.19
CA PHE A 76 44.12 22.11 -120.56
C PHE A 76 44.63 23.44 -121.13
N ASP A 77 43.79 24.46 -121.16
CA ASP A 77 44.18 25.80 -121.63
C ASP A 77 45.22 26.48 -120.72
N ALA A 78 45.31 26.02 -119.45
CA ALA A 78 46.28 26.47 -118.45
C ALA A 78 46.91 25.31 -117.68
N ALA A 79 48.08 25.54 -117.08
CA ALA A 79 48.81 24.52 -116.36
C ALA A 79 48.04 24.05 -115.10
N VAL A 80 47.85 22.73 -114.96
CA VAL A 80 47.07 22.15 -113.85
C VAL A 80 47.99 21.81 -112.68
N PRO A 81 47.84 22.46 -111.49
CA PRO A 81 48.68 22.17 -110.32
C PRO A 81 48.53 20.73 -109.83
N ALA A 82 49.54 20.21 -109.12
CA ALA A 82 49.50 18.86 -108.56
C ALA A 82 48.47 18.65 -107.44
N SER A 83 47.88 19.74 -106.95
CA SER A 83 46.84 19.72 -105.93
C SER A 83 45.42 19.73 -106.52
N THR A 84 45.28 19.94 -107.84
CA THR A 84 43.99 19.87 -108.53
C THR A 84 43.73 18.44 -108.97
N GLU A 85 42.63 17.88 -108.49
CA GLU A 85 42.10 16.60 -108.92
C GLU A 85 41.25 16.79 -110.16
N TRP A 86 41.32 15.86 -111.10
CA TRP A 86 40.52 15.91 -112.31
C TRP A 86 40.32 14.51 -112.87
N GLN A 87 39.28 14.34 -113.67
CA GLN A 87 38.98 13.09 -114.35
C GLN A 87 38.31 13.37 -115.68
N HIS A 88 38.36 12.41 -116.59
CA HIS A 88 37.67 12.49 -117.86
C HIS A 88 36.79 11.25 -118.06
N GLN A 89 35.64 11.46 -118.68
CA GLN A 89 34.68 10.39 -118.96
C GLN A 89 34.06 10.56 -120.33
N ALA A 90 33.71 9.45 -120.97
CA ALA A 90 32.89 9.50 -122.18
C ALA A 90 31.41 9.67 -121.81
N ARG A 91 30.76 10.64 -122.47
CA ARG A 91 29.33 10.96 -122.41
C ARG A 91 28.80 11.19 -123.82
N ARG A 92 28.70 10.12 -124.59
CA ARG A 92 28.18 10.20 -125.95
C ARG A 92 26.66 10.31 -125.95
N VAL A 93 26.14 11.35 -126.61
CA VAL A 93 24.70 11.47 -126.90
C VAL A 93 24.35 10.62 -128.12
N ALA A 94 23.27 9.82 -128.01
CA ALA A 94 22.86 8.86 -129.03
C ALA A 94 22.49 9.49 -130.39
N GLU A 95 22.12 10.78 -130.39
CA GLU A 95 21.58 11.50 -131.55
C GLU A 95 22.60 11.77 -132.67
N ARG A 96 23.89 11.47 -132.46
CA ARG A 96 24.96 11.61 -133.47
C ARG A 96 25.11 10.35 -134.33
N ALA A 97 23.99 9.92 -134.93
CA ALA A 97 23.93 8.74 -135.80
C ALA A 97 24.39 9.07 -137.23
N VAL A 98 25.07 8.12 -137.88
CA VAL A 98 25.43 8.16 -139.30
C VAL A 98 24.41 7.34 -140.10
N ALA A 99 24.16 7.75 -141.35
CA ALA A 99 23.30 6.98 -142.25
C ALA A 99 23.89 5.59 -142.51
N VAL A 100 23.16 4.54 -142.12
CA VAL A 100 23.55 3.12 -142.31
C VAL A 100 23.13 2.58 -143.67
N THR A 101 22.40 3.36 -144.46
CA THR A 101 21.99 3.00 -145.81
C THR A 101 22.58 3.98 -146.83
N ARG A 102 22.97 3.44 -147.98
CA ARG A 102 23.42 4.21 -149.13
C ARG A 102 22.73 3.67 -150.37
N ALA A 103 21.99 4.52 -151.08
CA ALA A 103 21.22 4.16 -152.27
C ALA A 103 20.30 2.93 -152.07
N GLY A 104 19.55 2.91 -150.97
CA GLY A 104 18.57 1.84 -150.68
C GLY A 104 19.15 0.52 -150.21
N THR A 105 20.47 0.41 -150.06
CA THR A 105 21.15 -0.80 -149.56
C THR A 105 21.88 -0.51 -148.25
N ILE A 106 21.97 -1.49 -147.35
CA ILE A 106 22.69 -1.37 -146.08
C ILE A 106 24.20 -1.34 -146.34
N ASP A 107 24.89 -0.32 -145.82
CA ASP A 107 26.36 -0.26 -145.81
C ASP A 107 26.85 -0.91 -144.51
N SER A 108 27.42 -2.12 -144.64
CA SER A 108 27.85 -2.92 -143.49
C SER A 108 28.91 -2.22 -142.64
N ASN A 109 29.77 -1.38 -143.22
CA ASN A 109 30.79 -0.65 -142.46
C ASN A 109 30.20 0.51 -141.66
N GLN A 110 29.20 1.20 -142.21
CA GLN A 110 28.47 2.24 -141.48
C GLN A 110 27.55 1.63 -140.42
N LEU A 111 26.91 0.50 -140.72
CA LEU A 111 26.08 -0.22 -139.75
C LEU A 111 26.90 -0.69 -138.55
N GLU A 112 28.07 -1.30 -138.77
CA GLU A 112 28.94 -1.77 -137.68
C GLU A 112 29.44 -0.62 -136.81
N LYS A 113 29.72 0.55 -137.43
CA LYS A 113 30.09 1.78 -136.71
C LYS A 113 28.95 2.27 -135.82
N GLU A 114 27.73 2.27 -136.31
CA GLU A 114 26.56 2.71 -135.55
C GLU A 114 26.17 1.75 -134.42
N LEU A 115 26.23 0.44 -134.65
CA LEU A 115 26.01 -0.55 -133.59
C LEU A 115 27.04 -0.42 -132.47
N SER A 116 28.31 -0.18 -132.83
CA SER A 116 29.39 0.04 -131.85
C SER A 116 29.19 1.33 -131.05
N LYS A 117 28.73 2.41 -131.69
CA LYS A 117 28.37 3.66 -130.99
C LYS A 117 27.23 3.46 -129.99
N GLN A 118 26.17 2.77 -130.39
CA GLN A 118 25.04 2.47 -129.50
C GLN A 118 25.48 1.64 -128.30
N ALA A 119 26.34 0.64 -128.51
CA ALA A 119 26.91 -0.17 -127.44
C ALA A 119 27.79 0.65 -126.48
N THR A 120 28.57 1.62 -126.97
CA THR A 120 29.34 2.53 -126.10
C THR A 120 28.43 3.40 -125.22
N THR A 121 27.36 3.94 -125.78
CA THR A 121 26.37 4.73 -125.02
C THR A 121 25.66 3.88 -123.96
N GLN A 122 25.33 2.61 -124.26
CA GLN A 122 24.75 1.71 -123.26
C GLN A 122 25.72 1.36 -122.13
N SER A 123 27.02 1.28 -122.41
CA SER A 123 28.05 1.05 -121.39
C SER A 123 28.21 2.27 -120.47
N GLU A 124 28.19 3.47 -121.04
CA GLU A 124 28.24 4.75 -120.31
C GLU A 124 26.97 4.91 -119.43
N MET A 125 25.79 4.61 -119.99
CA MET A 125 24.52 4.66 -119.24
C MET A 125 24.49 3.68 -118.06
N ARG A 126 25.09 2.49 -118.18
CA ARG A 126 25.21 1.56 -117.03
C ARG A 126 26.07 2.15 -115.91
N ARG A 127 27.26 2.68 -116.24
CA ARG A 127 28.14 3.35 -115.27
C ARG A 127 27.40 4.49 -114.57
N ASP A 128 26.72 5.34 -115.34
CA ASP A 128 26.05 6.53 -114.82
C ASP A 128 24.85 6.16 -113.92
N VAL A 129 24.08 5.11 -114.29
CA VAL A 129 22.95 4.60 -113.48
C VAL A 129 23.43 3.88 -112.21
N ASP A 130 24.51 3.11 -112.27
CA ASP A 130 25.08 2.43 -111.10
C ASP A 130 25.63 3.45 -110.07
N SER A 131 26.01 4.65 -110.53
CA SER A 131 26.48 5.75 -109.69
C SER A 131 25.37 6.72 -109.24
N ALA A 132 24.13 6.53 -109.70
CA ALA A 132 23.01 7.41 -109.40
C ALA A 132 22.27 7.01 -108.10
N TYR A 133 21.97 8.01 -107.26
CA TYR A 133 21.07 7.82 -106.12
C TYR A 133 19.62 7.62 -106.60
N LYS A 134 18.95 6.54 -106.17
CA LYS A 134 17.58 6.23 -106.60
C LYS A 134 16.56 6.93 -105.70
N ALA A 135 15.84 7.90 -106.26
CA ALA A 135 14.67 8.49 -105.61
C ALA A 135 13.42 7.63 -105.83
N GLN A 136 12.47 7.67 -104.88
CA GLN A 136 11.16 7.01 -105.00
C GLN A 136 10.40 7.59 -106.22
N VAL A 137 9.64 6.74 -106.92
CA VAL A 137 8.80 7.19 -108.05
C VAL A 137 7.81 8.26 -107.57
N GLY A 138 7.90 9.47 -108.14
CA GLY A 138 7.12 10.65 -107.76
C GLY A 138 7.88 11.70 -106.94
N SER A 139 9.12 11.42 -106.53
CA SER A 139 9.99 12.39 -105.85
C SER A 139 10.81 13.22 -106.84
N THR A 140 11.08 14.48 -106.50
CA THR A 140 12.05 15.32 -107.24
C THR A 140 13.46 14.75 -107.04
N PRO A 141 14.23 14.46 -108.11
CA PRO A 141 15.62 14.03 -107.98
C PRO A 141 16.46 15.14 -107.32
N GLY A 142 17.32 14.77 -106.38
CA GLY A 142 18.22 15.67 -105.68
C GLY A 142 19.60 15.04 -105.45
N TYR A 143 20.56 15.82 -104.98
CA TYR A 143 21.91 15.35 -104.64
C TYR A 143 22.05 15.09 -103.13
N VAL A 144 23.07 14.32 -102.74
CA VAL A 144 23.42 14.10 -101.32
C VAL A 144 24.60 15.01 -100.98
N VAL A 145 24.40 15.90 -100.01
CA VAL A 145 25.44 16.74 -99.41
C VAL A 145 25.82 16.12 -98.06
N PRO A 146 27.02 15.55 -97.91
CA PRO A 146 27.42 14.89 -96.67
C PRO A 146 27.47 15.87 -95.48
N GLY A 147 26.82 15.51 -94.37
CA GLY A 147 26.87 16.28 -93.11
C GLY A 147 28.14 16.01 -92.28
N ALA A 148 28.31 16.74 -91.17
CA ALA A 148 29.45 16.52 -90.27
C ALA A 148 29.35 15.16 -89.56
N ALA A 149 30.47 14.62 -89.08
CA ALA A 149 30.51 13.29 -88.47
C ALA A 149 29.57 13.20 -87.22
N GLY A 150 28.59 12.29 -87.28
CA GLY A 150 27.59 12.07 -86.20
C GLY A 150 26.35 12.97 -86.26
N GLU A 151 26.26 13.82 -87.27
CA GLU A 151 25.09 14.64 -87.58
C GLU A 151 24.01 13.80 -88.28
N LEU A 152 22.75 14.06 -87.95
CA LEU A 152 21.62 13.45 -88.65
C LEU A 152 21.41 14.14 -90.01
N MET A 153 20.86 13.40 -90.97
CA MET A 153 20.59 13.91 -92.32
C MET A 153 19.10 14.28 -92.44
N GLN A 154 18.79 15.40 -93.11
CA GLN A 154 17.43 15.84 -93.42
C GLN A 154 17.28 16.19 -94.90
N SER A 155 16.05 16.15 -95.41
CA SER A 155 15.75 16.70 -96.74
C SER A 155 15.59 18.22 -96.65
N ASP A 156 16.27 18.97 -97.51
CA ASP A 156 15.99 20.39 -97.69
C ASP A 156 14.72 20.62 -98.55
N VAL A 157 14.34 21.89 -98.67
CA VAL A 157 13.17 22.32 -99.48
C VAL A 157 13.30 22.03 -100.97
N GLY A 158 14.52 21.77 -101.46
CA GLY A 158 14.78 21.35 -102.84
C GLY A 158 14.72 19.84 -103.05
N GLY A 159 14.57 19.04 -101.98
CA GLY A 159 14.60 17.59 -102.03
C GLY A 159 16.01 16.99 -101.96
N ASN A 160 17.04 17.79 -101.67
CA ASN A 160 18.40 17.29 -101.44
C ASN A 160 18.53 16.76 -100.01
N LEU A 161 19.34 15.72 -99.81
CA LEU A 161 19.71 15.27 -98.47
C LEU A 161 20.90 16.08 -97.96
N VAL A 162 20.71 16.83 -96.88
CA VAL A 162 21.70 17.73 -96.26
C VAL A 162 21.83 17.44 -94.75
N GLY A 163 22.89 17.92 -94.11
CA GLY A 163 23.02 17.85 -92.65
C GLY A 163 21.89 18.60 -91.92
N SER A 164 21.37 18.02 -90.83
CA SER A 164 20.24 18.60 -90.09
C SER A 164 20.63 19.68 -89.07
N GLY A 165 21.93 19.83 -88.79
CA GLY A 165 22.47 20.59 -87.67
C GLY A 165 22.33 19.87 -86.31
N GLU A 166 21.69 18.69 -86.27
CA GLU A 166 21.39 17.97 -85.02
C GLU A 166 22.25 16.72 -84.85
N ASN A 167 22.81 16.54 -83.64
CA ASN A 167 23.69 15.43 -83.32
C ASN A 167 23.02 14.43 -82.36
N VAL A 168 23.14 13.13 -82.63
CA VAL A 168 22.55 12.03 -81.83
C VAL A 168 22.92 12.11 -80.34
N THR A 169 24.14 12.53 -80.02
CA THR A 169 24.61 12.64 -78.62
C THR A 169 23.93 13.79 -77.88
N SER A 170 23.59 14.88 -78.59
CA SER A 170 22.82 16.01 -78.04
C SER A 170 21.36 15.63 -77.76
N ILE A 171 20.75 14.85 -78.66
CA ILE A 171 19.36 14.38 -78.52
C ILE A 171 19.22 13.40 -77.34
N LEU A 172 20.19 12.49 -77.14
CA LEU A 172 20.19 11.59 -75.98
C LEU A 172 20.35 12.36 -74.66
N GLY A 173 21.20 13.39 -74.62
CA GLY A 173 21.38 14.26 -73.46
C GLY A 173 20.14 15.14 -73.15
N SER A 174 19.47 15.65 -74.18
CA SER A 174 18.23 16.43 -74.02
C SER A 174 17.06 15.54 -73.62
N THR A 175 17.02 14.27 -74.05
CA THR A 175 16.00 13.30 -73.64
C THR A 175 16.16 12.90 -72.17
N ALA A 176 17.40 12.64 -71.71
CA ALA A 176 17.67 12.39 -70.29
C ALA A 176 17.34 13.61 -69.41
N SER A 177 17.65 14.81 -69.89
CA SER A 177 17.28 16.07 -69.23
C SER A 177 15.77 16.31 -69.24
N ALA A 178 15.07 15.93 -70.31
CA ALA A 178 13.62 16.02 -70.43
C ALA A 178 12.89 14.99 -69.55
N VAL A 179 13.44 13.79 -69.35
CA VAL A 179 12.90 12.80 -68.41
C VAL A 179 13.14 13.23 -66.96
N ALA A 180 14.31 13.78 -66.63
CA ALA A 180 14.56 14.38 -65.32
C ALA A 180 13.70 15.63 -65.06
N ALA A 181 13.50 16.47 -66.08
CA ALA A 181 12.60 17.62 -66.04
C ALA A 181 11.13 17.21 -65.99
N ALA A 182 10.73 16.11 -66.64
CA ALA A 182 9.38 15.55 -66.56
C ALA A 182 9.12 14.90 -65.19
N ALA A 183 10.09 14.18 -64.63
CA ALA A 183 10.00 13.66 -63.26
C ALA A 183 9.93 14.81 -62.24
N THR A 184 10.75 15.85 -62.42
CA THR A 184 10.70 17.07 -61.61
C THR A 184 9.40 17.85 -61.84
N ALA A 185 8.86 17.89 -63.07
CA ALA A 185 7.59 18.52 -63.39
C ALA A 185 6.40 17.74 -62.86
N VAL A 186 6.46 16.40 -62.79
CA VAL A 186 5.45 15.55 -62.16
C VAL A 186 5.52 15.69 -60.63
N ILE A 187 6.72 15.76 -60.04
CA ILE A 187 6.89 16.05 -58.61
C ILE A 187 6.44 17.48 -58.30
N ASN A 188 6.76 18.46 -59.13
CA ASN A 188 6.33 19.86 -58.97
C ASN A 188 4.84 20.04 -59.27
N ALA A 189 4.27 19.29 -60.21
CA ALA A 189 2.83 19.30 -60.48
C ALA A 189 2.07 18.56 -59.37
N ALA A 190 2.61 17.47 -58.84
CA ALA A 190 2.06 16.81 -57.65
C ALA A 190 2.20 17.71 -56.42
N ALA A 191 3.30 18.44 -56.26
CA ALA A 191 3.49 19.43 -55.21
C ALA A 191 2.62 20.68 -55.41
N ALA A 192 2.37 21.11 -56.66
CA ALA A 192 1.49 22.24 -56.97
C ALA A 192 0.01 21.86 -56.86
N VAL A 193 -0.36 20.63 -57.21
CA VAL A 193 -1.69 20.06 -56.95
C VAL A 193 -1.86 19.82 -55.46
N ALA A 194 -0.86 19.30 -54.75
CA ALA A 194 -0.90 19.17 -53.29
C ALA A 194 -0.95 20.55 -52.61
N ALA A 195 -0.23 21.56 -53.12
CA ALA A 195 -0.27 22.93 -52.63
C ALA A 195 -1.59 23.62 -52.98
N LYS A 196 -2.18 23.35 -54.15
CA LYS A 196 -3.50 23.83 -54.56
C LYS A 196 -4.60 23.16 -53.75
N VAL A 197 -4.56 21.84 -53.55
CA VAL A 197 -5.49 21.10 -52.69
C VAL A 197 -5.30 21.49 -51.23
N ALA A 198 -4.08 21.78 -50.78
CA ALA A 198 -3.81 22.33 -49.46
C ALA A 198 -4.29 23.78 -49.35
N ALA A 199 -4.19 24.61 -50.40
CA ALA A 199 -4.67 25.98 -50.43
C ALA A 199 -6.20 26.06 -50.54
N GLU A 200 -6.83 25.19 -51.33
CA GLU A 200 -8.28 25.02 -51.44
C GLU A 200 -8.84 24.39 -50.14
N GLY A 201 -8.13 23.43 -49.55
CA GLY A 201 -8.43 22.90 -48.22
C GLY A 201 -8.25 23.94 -47.12
N ALA A 202 -7.22 24.79 -47.19
CA ALA A 202 -7.01 25.90 -46.27
C ALA A 202 -8.05 27.02 -46.48
N ALA A 203 -8.46 27.30 -47.72
CA ALA A 203 -9.53 28.27 -48.02
C ALA A 203 -10.90 27.75 -47.56
N GLY A 204 -11.17 26.46 -47.75
CA GLY A 204 -12.36 25.78 -47.21
C GLY A 204 -12.37 25.76 -45.67
N ALA A 205 -11.24 25.47 -45.04
CA ALA A 205 -11.08 25.56 -43.59
C ALA A 205 -11.22 27.00 -43.09
N ALA A 206 -10.67 28.00 -43.79
CA ALA A 206 -10.80 29.41 -43.45
C ALA A 206 -12.25 29.92 -43.59
N LEU A 207 -13.07 29.30 -44.45
CA LEU A 207 -14.50 29.58 -44.56
C LEU A 207 -15.31 28.99 -43.39
N MET A 208 -14.87 27.89 -42.78
CA MET A 208 -15.57 27.22 -41.67
C MET A 208 -15.03 27.60 -40.29
N ASN A 209 -13.80 28.13 -40.21
CA ASN A 209 -13.11 28.42 -38.96
C ASN A 209 -13.02 29.93 -38.73
N ALA A 210 -13.36 30.35 -37.53
CA ALA A 210 -13.11 31.69 -37.01
C ALA A 210 -12.15 31.61 -35.82
N THR A 211 -11.34 32.64 -35.61
CA THR A 211 -10.40 32.69 -34.48
C THR A 211 -11.15 32.82 -33.16
N THR A 212 -12.26 33.57 -33.15
CA THR A 212 -13.15 33.74 -31.98
C THR A 212 -14.62 33.70 -32.38
N ARG A 213 -15.52 33.53 -31.40
CA ARG A 213 -16.97 33.67 -31.63
C ARG A 213 -17.34 35.08 -32.09
N ALA A 214 -16.70 36.11 -31.54
CA ALA A 214 -16.94 37.49 -31.96
C ALA A 214 -16.62 37.71 -33.45
N GLU A 215 -15.51 37.15 -33.93
CA GLU A 215 -15.17 37.17 -35.35
C GLU A 215 -16.22 36.44 -36.18
N ALA A 216 -16.61 35.22 -35.78
CA ALA A 216 -17.63 34.43 -36.47
C ALA A 216 -18.96 35.18 -36.64
N VAL A 217 -19.45 35.88 -35.59
CA VAL A 217 -20.69 36.67 -35.65
C VAL A 217 -20.68 37.72 -36.76
N THR A 218 -19.53 38.31 -37.05
CA THR A 218 -19.38 39.34 -38.10
C THR A 218 -19.19 38.79 -39.50
N ARG A 219 -18.94 37.48 -39.65
CA ARG A 219 -18.67 36.84 -40.94
C ARG A 219 -19.95 36.39 -41.64
N THR A 220 -19.87 36.33 -42.96
CA THR A 220 -20.91 35.78 -43.83
C THR A 220 -20.51 34.38 -44.25
N PHE A 221 -21.24 33.37 -43.79
CA PHE A 221 -21.01 31.97 -44.13
C PHE A 221 -21.91 31.52 -45.29
N PRO A 222 -21.35 30.94 -46.37
CA PRO A 222 -22.13 30.38 -47.47
C PRO A 222 -23.10 29.27 -47.01
N ALA A 223 -24.21 29.08 -47.73
CA ALA A 223 -25.25 28.09 -47.37
C ALA A 223 -24.74 26.64 -47.28
N ILE A 224 -23.65 26.30 -47.98
CA ILE A 224 -23.02 24.97 -47.94
C ILE A 224 -22.29 24.68 -46.61
N VAL A 225 -22.00 25.70 -45.80
CA VAL A 225 -21.37 25.52 -44.49
C VAL A 225 -22.43 25.05 -43.51
N GLU A 226 -22.34 23.81 -43.02
CA GLU A 226 -23.28 23.22 -42.05
C GLU A 226 -22.76 23.26 -40.60
N SER A 227 -21.46 23.56 -40.43
CA SER A 227 -20.85 23.72 -39.11
C SER A 227 -19.76 24.79 -39.13
N ILE A 228 -19.58 25.47 -38.00
CA ILE A 228 -18.53 26.47 -37.79
C ILE A 228 -17.64 26.01 -36.63
N LEU A 229 -16.33 26.24 -36.72
CA LEU A 229 -15.41 26.06 -35.61
C LEU A 229 -14.89 27.43 -35.14
N THR A 230 -14.83 27.65 -33.83
CA THR A 230 -14.17 28.82 -33.25
C THR A 230 -12.92 28.40 -32.47
N GLY A 231 -11.85 29.18 -32.54
CA GLY A 231 -10.62 28.98 -31.75
C GLY A 231 -10.75 29.45 -30.29
N GLY A 232 -11.73 30.31 -29.99
CA GLY A 232 -12.01 30.85 -28.67
C GLY A 232 -13.39 31.50 -28.60
N PHE A 233 -13.83 31.88 -27.41
CA PHE A 233 -15.10 32.59 -27.24
C PHE A 233 -14.92 34.10 -27.47
N SER A 234 -14.12 34.75 -26.62
CA SER A 234 -13.80 36.17 -26.69
C SER A 234 -12.43 36.41 -27.33
N GLU A 235 -11.43 35.63 -26.91
CA GLU A 235 -10.04 35.74 -27.37
C GLU A 235 -9.55 34.41 -27.94
N PRO A 236 -8.57 34.39 -28.87
CA PRO A 236 -7.96 33.15 -29.34
C PRO A 236 -7.40 32.35 -28.15
N ASP A 237 -7.62 31.04 -28.14
CA ASP A 237 -7.11 30.12 -27.12
C ASP A 237 -7.55 30.42 -25.67
N ASP A 238 -8.65 31.17 -25.48
CA ASP A 238 -9.24 31.40 -24.15
C ASP A 238 -9.87 30.14 -23.54
N GLY A 239 -9.92 29.04 -24.29
CA GLY A 239 -10.52 27.76 -23.90
C GLY A 239 -12.01 27.65 -24.20
N GLY A 240 -12.62 28.70 -24.77
CA GLY A 240 -14.02 28.76 -25.19
C GLY A 240 -14.26 28.41 -26.66
N GLY A 241 -13.24 27.90 -27.37
CA GLY A 241 -13.37 27.41 -28.74
C GLY A 241 -14.37 26.24 -28.82
N ALA A 242 -15.28 26.28 -29.78
CA ALA A 242 -16.33 25.29 -29.93
C ALA A 242 -16.65 24.99 -31.40
N ARG A 243 -17.18 23.80 -31.64
CA ARG A 243 -17.88 23.49 -32.89
C ARG A 243 -19.34 23.86 -32.74
N TYR A 244 -19.91 24.49 -33.76
CA TYR A 244 -21.32 24.86 -33.83
C TYR A 244 -22.01 24.21 -35.02
N TYR A 245 -23.28 23.81 -34.87
CA TYR A 245 -24.15 23.38 -35.97
C TYR A 245 -25.34 24.32 -36.13
N GLU A 246 -25.89 24.41 -37.33
CA GLU A 246 -27.01 25.31 -37.62
C GLU A 246 -28.32 24.80 -37.00
N ILE A 247 -29.09 25.72 -36.42
CA ILE A 247 -30.42 25.48 -35.86
C ILE A 247 -31.44 26.48 -36.45
N PRO A 248 -32.75 26.16 -36.40
CA PRO A 248 -33.78 27.09 -36.84
C PRO A 248 -33.73 28.45 -36.12
N LEU A 249 -34.03 29.52 -36.84
CA LEU A 249 -34.08 30.91 -36.32
C LEU A 249 -35.14 31.14 -35.22
N ILE A 250 -36.07 30.20 -35.02
CA ILE A 250 -37.21 30.35 -34.09
C ILE A 250 -36.92 29.91 -32.65
N SER A 251 -35.77 29.28 -32.38
CA SER A 251 -35.41 28.85 -31.02
C SER A 251 -35.29 30.04 -30.05
N ALA A 252 -35.46 29.82 -28.75
CA ALA A 252 -35.15 30.86 -27.75
C ALA A 252 -33.66 31.19 -27.77
N ASP A 253 -33.30 32.46 -27.62
CA ASP A 253 -31.89 32.83 -27.56
C ASP A 253 -31.25 32.37 -26.24
N GLN A 254 -30.01 31.90 -26.32
CA GLN A 254 -29.25 31.35 -25.20
C GLN A 254 -27.79 31.81 -25.29
N PRO A 255 -27.03 31.87 -24.17
CA PRO A 255 -25.66 32.37 -24.18
C PRO A 255 -24.71 31.66 -25.17
N TRP A 256 -24.96 30.37 -25.41
CA TRP A 256 -24.20 29.53 -26.35
C TRP A 256 -24.73 29.55 -27.80
N HIS A 257 -25.84 30.24 -28.07
CA HIS A 257 -26.29 30.46 -29.44
C HIS A 257 -25.45 31.55 -30.10
N MET A 258 -25.22 31.41 -31.39
CA MET A 258 -24.54 32.41 -32.21
C MET A 258 -25.42 32.72 -33.42
N VAL A 259 -25.54 33.98 -33.80
CA VAL A 259 -26.25 34.39 -35.01
C VAL A 259 -25.25 35.04 -35.95
N THR A 260 -25.24 34.63 -37.22
CA THR A 260 -24.32 35.12 -38.25
C THR A 260 -25.08 35.68 -39.44
N ASN A 261 -24.38 36.13 -40.48
CA ASN A 261 -24.98 36.60 -41.75
C ASN A 261 -26.05 37.68 -41.52
N GLY A 262 -25.79 38.64 -40.64
CA GLY A 262 -26.70 39.74 -40.35
C GLY A 262 -28.05 39.33 -39.74
N GLY A 263 -28.12 38.17 -39.08
CA GLY A 263 -29.35 37.70 -38.42
C GLY A 263 -30.05 36.52 -39.09
N THR A 264 -29.55 36.05 -40.23
CA THR A 264 -30.27 35.09 -41.09
C THR A 264 -29.91 33.62 -40.81
N ARG A 265 -28.85 33.35 -40.05
CA ARG A 265 -28.43 31.99 -39.68
C ARG A 265 -28.12 31.92 -38.20
N ARG A 266 -28.52 30.83 -37.55
CA ARG A 266 -28.30 30.61 -36.11
C ARG A 266 -27.62 29.29 -35.86
N TRP A 267 -26.74 29.27 -34.88
CA TRP A 267 -25.87 28.16 -34.56
C TRP A 267 -25.91 27.86 -33.07
N THR A 268 -25.73 26.59 -32.69
CA THR A 268 -25.57 26.15 -31.30
C THR A 268 -24.38 25.20 -31.17
N ILE A 269 -23.84 25.06 -29.96
CA ILE A 269 -22.69 24.18 -29.69
C ILE A 269 -23.04 22.74 -30.05
N ALA A 270 -22.15 22.09 -30.81
CA ALA A 270 -22.27 20.72 -31.29
C ALA A 270 -21.64 19.68 -30.33
N ASP A 271 -20.82 20.13 -29.38
CA ASP A 271 -20.13 19.23 -28.46
C ASP A 271 -21.10 18.54 -27.51
N ALA A 272 -20.96 17.22 -27.38
CA ALA A 272 -21.83 16.40 -26.53
C ALA A 272 -21.73 16.74 -25.03
N ILE A 273 -20.61 17.33 -24.61
CA ILE A 273 -20.36 17.81 -23.25
C ILE A 273 -19.81 19.24 -23.36
N PRO A 274 -20.67 20.25 -23.48
CA PRO A 274 -20.21 21.63 -23.61
C PRO A 274 -19.57 22.10 -22.31
N THR A 275 -18.58 22.98 -22.45
CA THR A 275 -17.94 23.63 -21.31
C THR A 275 -18.57 24.99 -21.02
N THR A 276 -18.49 25.45 -19.77
CA THR A 276 -18.94 26.82 -19.43
C THR A 276 -18.24 27.88 -20.27
N LEU A 277 -16.96 27.71 -20.59
CA LEU A 277 -16.19 28.67 -21.40
C LEU A 277 -16.70 28.75 -22.85
N GLN A 278 -17.09 27.62 -23.44
CA GLN A 278 -17.70 27.59 -24.78
C GLN A 278 -19.05 28.33 -24.83
N ALA A 279 -19.74 28.39 -23.69
CA ALA A 279 -20.99 29.12 -23.52
C ALA A 279 -20.79 30.57 -23.04
N GLY A 280 -19.54 31.06 -23.00
CA GLY A 280 -19.20 32.44 -22.60
C GLY A 280 -18.98 32.64 -21.10
N GLY A 281 -18.71 31.57 -20.37
CA GLY A 281 -18.36 31.61 -18.95
C GLY A 281 -16.99 32.23 -18.69
N ASP A 282 -16.83 32.78 -17.48
CA ASP A 282 -15.62 33.46 -17.04
C ASP A 282 -14.73 32.54 -16.17
N LYS A 283 -13.50 32.26 -16.61
CA LYS A 283 -12.54 31.47 -15.82
C LYS A 283 -11.74 32.27 -14.79
N THR A 284 -11.93 33.58 -14.72
CA THR A 284 -11.16 34.49 -13.85
C THR A 284 -11.84 34.76 -12.50
N GLY A 285 -13.13 34.42 -12.37
CA GLY A 285 -13.90 34.60 -11.15
C GLY A 285 -14.43 36.01 -10.93
N VAL A 286 -14.47 36.84 -11.98
CA VAL A 286 -14.97 38.23 -11.94
C VAL A 286 -16.47 38.29 -12.18
N VAL A 287 -17.02 37.39 -13.00
CA VAL A 287 -18.44 37.36 -13.37
C VAL A 287 -19.16 36.18 -12.72
N ASP A 288 -20.34 36.47 -12.16
CA ASP A 288 -21.24 35.46 -11.58
C ASP A 288 -21.90 34.62 -12.70
N GLN A 289 -21.62 33.32 -12.70
CA GLN A 289 -22.06 32.37 -13.71
C GLN A 289 -23.27 31.54 -13.29
N THR A 290 -23.92 31.88 -12.18
CA THR A 290 -25.08 31.12 -11.64
C THR A 290 -26.15 30.87 -12.71
N SER A 291 -26.58 31.93 -13.40
CA SER A 291 -27.62 31.84 -14.43
C SER A 291 -27.16 31.07 -15.67
N LEU A 292 -25.90 31.22 -16.06
CA LEU A 292 -25.31 30.50 -17.20
C LEU A 292 -25.33 28.99 -16.95
N ILE A 293 -24.77 28.56 -15.81
CA ILE A 293 -24.69 27.15 -15.45
C ILE A 293 -26.08 26.55 -15.27
N THR A 294 -27.02 27.29 -14.67
CA THR A 294 -28.42 26.85 -14.54
C THR A 294 -29.07 26.63 -15.90
N ALA A 295 -28.88 27.56 -16.84
CA ALA A 295 -29.40 27.42 -18.21
C ALA A 295 -28.75 26.23 -18.93
N MET A 296 -27.44 26.04 -18.79
CA MET A 296 -26.73 24.90 -19.37
C MET A 296 -27.23 23.56 -18.81
N LEU A 297 -27.42 23.44 -17.49
CA LEU A 297 -27.95 22.23 -16.86
C LEU A 297 -29.43 21.97 -17.21
N ALA A 298 -30.19 22.99 -17.61
CA ALA A 298 -31.53 22.79 -18.14
C ALA A 298 -31.50 22.20 -19.57
N ASN A 299 -30.48 22.54 -20.36
CA ASN A 299 -30.36 22.13 -21.75
C ASN A 299 -29.58 20.81 -21.95
N TRP A 300 -28.58 20.54 -21.10
CA TRP A 300 -27.76 19.32 -21.16
C TRP A 300 -27.83 18.53 -19.86
N ASP A 301 -27.72 17.21 -19.98
CA ASP A 301 -27.56 16.33 -18.83
C ASP A 301 -26.12 16.30 -18.32
N LYS A 302 -25.15 16.56 -19.19
CA LYS A 302 -23.73 16.58 -18.86
C LYS A 302 -23.08 17.86 -19.35
N ILE A 303 -22.43 18.58 -18.45
CA ILE A 303 -21.64 19.78 -18.78
C ILE A 303 -20.30 19.74 -18.05
N LYS A 304 -19.34 20.57 -18.47
CA LYS A 304 -18.04 20.68 -17.83
C LYS A 304 -17.74 22.11 -17.38
N VAL A 305 -17.21 22.27 -16.18
CA VAL A 305 -16.57 23.51 -15.70
C VAL A 305 -15.05 23.28 -15.73
N PRO A 306 -14.31 23.86 -16.69
CA PRO A 306 -12.87 23.63 -16.81
C PRO A 306 -12.06 24.17 -15.63
N ALA A 307 -10.74 23.94 -15.64
CA ALA A 307 -9.82 24.56 -14.71
C ALA A 307 -9.89 26.10 -14.75
N GLY A 308 -9.77 26.74 -13.59
CA GLY A 308 -9.97 28.19 -13.40
C GLY A 308 -10.90 28.50 -12.24
N ILE A 309 -11.21 29.79 -12.04
CA ILE A 309 -12.13 30.26 -11.00
C ILE A 309 -13.49 30.55 -11.63
N CYS A 310 -14.50 29.77 -11.24
CA CYS A 310 -15.89 29.97 -11.59
C CYS A 310 -16.62 30.60 -10.40
N MET A 311 -16.96 31.89 -10.48
CA MET A 311 -17.78 32.53 -9.45
C MET A 311 -19.26 32.17 -9.65
N ALA A 312 -19.91 31.66 -8.61
CA ALA A 312 -21.33 31.35 -8.60
C ALA A 312 -21.94 31.59 -7.21
N GLY A 313 -23.20 32.00 -7.16
CA GLY A 313 -23.99 32.04 -5.93
C GLY A 313 -24.38 30.63 -5.48
N SER A 314 -25.02 29.86 -6.37
CA SER A 314 -25.45 28.50 -6.08
C SER A 314 -25.69 27.69 -7.36
N ILE A 315 -25.16 26.49 -7.44
CA ILE A 315 -25.36 25.56 -8.57
C ILE A 315 -26.19 24.37 -8.08
N THR A 316 -27.29 24.05 -8.76
CA THR A 316 -28.17 22.94 -8.39
C THR A 316 -28.10 21.81 -9.41
N LEU A 317 -27.75 20.62 -8.96
CA LEU A 317 -27.73 19.38 -9.74
C LEU A 317 -29.00 18.57 -9.42
N THR A 318 -29.92 18.53 -10.38
CA THR A 318 -31.14 17.73 -10.33
C THR A 318 -30.90 16.31 -10.85
N ALA A 319 -31.94 15.47 -10.89
CA ALA A 319 -31.79 14.07 -11.26
C ALA A 319 -31.17 13.88 -12.66
N GLY A 320 -30.22 12.95 -12.77
CA GLY A 320 -29.52 12.61 -14.02
C GLY A 320 -28.41 13.58 -14.43
N LYS A 321 -28.17 14.66 -13.66
CA LYS A 321 -27.19 15.68 -14.01
C LYS A 321 -25.75 15.27 -13.67
N THR A 322 -24.85 15.51 -14.61
CA THR A 322 -23.40 15.34 -14.46
C THR A 322 -22.70 16.68 -14.67
N LEU A 323 -21.96 17.13 -13.66
CA LEU A 323 -21.11 18.31 -13.73
C LEU A 323 -19.66 17.88 -13.62
N LEU A 324 -18.97 17.80 -14.76
CA LEU A 324 -17.56 17.44 -14.84
C LEU A 324 -16.66 18.64 -14.53
N THR A 325 -15.46 18.36 -14.03
CA THR A 325 -14.45 19.34 -13.66
C THR A 325 -13.06 18.84 -14.02
N ASP A 326 -12.04 19.71 -13.98
CA ASP A 326 -10.63 19.32 -14.14
C ASP A 326 -9.96 19.03 -12.77
N GLY A 327 -10.71 18.39 -11.88
CA GLY A 327 -10.29 18.10 -10.50
C GLY A 327 -10.13 19.39 -9.68
N LEU A 328 -9.21 19.36 -8.72
CA LEU A 328 -8.99 20.47 -7.78
C LEU A 328 -8.54 21.79 -8.44
N LYS A 329 -8.14 21.76 -9.72
CA LYS A 329 -7.82 22.96 -10.52
C LYS A 329 -9.07 23.77 -10.91
N THR A 330 -10.25 23.15 -10.88
CA THR A 330 -11.52 23.86 -11.00
C THR A 330 -11.89 24.40 -9.61
N VAL A 331 -11.90 25.72 -9.48
CA VAL A 331 -12.30 26.43 -8.26
C VAL A 331 -13.70 27.00 -8.46
N ILE A 332 -14.66 26.59 -7.65
CA ILE A 332 -16.00 27.18 -7.63
C ILE A 332 -16.06 28.14 -6.44
N GLN A 333 -15.98 29.42 -6.74
CA GLN A 333 -15.98 30.51 -5.76
C GLN A 333 -17.42 30.92 -5.46
N GLN A 334 -17.81 30.86 -4.20
CA GLN A 334 -19.07 31.42 -3.75
C GLN A 334 -19.06 32.94 -3.93
N LYS A 335 -20.12 33.48 -4.51
CA LYS A 335 -20.39 34.92 -4.51
C LYS A 335 -20.38 35.46 -3.07
N SER A 336 -19.75 36.60 -2.83
CA SER A 336 -19.74 37.26 -1.51
C SER A 336 -21.07 37.91 -1.16
N GLY A 337 -21.38 38.02 0.14
CA GLY A 337 -22.57 38.74 0.62
C GLY A 337 -23.87 37.99 0.33
N VAL A 338 -23.81 36.67 0.27
CA VAL A 338 -24.96 35.81 0.04
C VAL A 338 -25.82 35.68 1.30
N ALA A 339 -27.12 35.41 1.11
CA ALA A 339 -28.03 35.18 2.22
C ALA A 339 -27.64 33.93 3.02
N VAL A 340 -28.01 33.91 4.30
CA VAL A 340 -27.85 32.75 5.18
C VAL A 340 -28.51 31.52 4.57
N GLY A 341 -27.79 30.39 4.59
CA GLY A 341 -28.22 29.15 3.96
C GLY A 341 -27.99 29.13 2.45
N THR A 342 -27.08 29.93 1.90
CA THR A 342 -26.69 29.78 0.49
C THR A 342 -25.56 28.76 0.39
N ARG A 343 -25.75 27.74 -0.45
CA ARG A 343 -24.79 26.63 -0.63
C ARG A 343 -24.16 26.72 -2.01
N ILE A 344 -22.86 26.43 -2.12
CA ILE A 344 -22.14 26.56 -3.41
C ILE A 344 -22.72 25.55 -4.41
N ILE A 345 -22.81 24.28 -4.00
CA ILE A 345 -23.40 23.19 -4.78
C ILE A 345 -24.57 22.57 -4.01
N ASN A 346 -25.72 22.41 -4.65
CA ASN A 346 -26.84 21.61 -4.17
C ASN A 346 -27.03 20.37 -5.03
N ILE A 347 -27.17 19.21 -4.41
CA ILE A 347 -27.58 17.97 -5.08
C ILE A 347 -28.98 17.61 -4.60
N THR A 348 -29.94 17.65 -5.53
CA THR A 348 -31.38 17.53 -5.23
C THR A 348 -32.06 16.39 -5.98
N GLY A 349 -31.31 15.55 -6.71
CA GLY A 349 -31.86 14.41 -7.46
C GLY A 349 -30.93 13.19 -7.50
N SER A 350 -31.47 12.06 -7.97
CA SER A 350 -30.74 10.80 -8.13
C SER A 350 -29.85 10.77 -9.38
N ASN A 351 -28.92 9.81 -9.45
CA ASN A 351 -28.04 9.58 -10.60
C ASN A 351 -27.22 10.84 -10.95
N VAL A 352 -26.68 11.50 -9.93
CA VAL A 352 -25.88 12.72 -10.08
C VAL A 352 -24.40 12.39 -10.00
N THR A 353 -23.61 13.04 -10.84
CA THR A 353 -22.14 12.98 -10.77
C THR A 353 -21.57 14.39 -10.70
N PHE A 354 -20.78 14.68 -9.68
CA PHE A 354 -20.02 15.92 -9.54
C PHE A 354 -18.52 15.59 -9.55
N GLY A 355 -17.78 16.17 -10.49
CA GLY A 355 -16.33 16.04 -10.55
C GLY A 355 -15.65 16.65 -9.33
N GLY A 356 -14.38 16.29 -9.08
CA GLY A 356 -13.62 16.86 -7.96
C GLY A 356 -13.35 18.35 -8.16
N ALA A 357 -13.41 19.17 -7.11
CA ALA A 357 -13.25 20.62 -7.23
C ALA A 357 -12.77 21.25 -5.92
N THR A 358 -12.21 22.45 -6.03
CA THR A 358 -12.04 23.33 -4.88
C THR A 358 -13.29 24.19 -4.74
N LEU A 359 -14.01 24.08 -3.63
CA LEU A 359 -15.16 24.92 -3.28
C LEU A 359 -14.67 26.01 -2.34
N ARG A 360 -14.73 27.27 -2.75
CA ARG A 360 -14.27 28.40 -1.93
C ARG A 360 -15.44 29.24 -1.45
N GLY A 361 -15.62 29.32 -0.14
CA GLY A 361 -16.63 30.17 0.51
C GLY A 361 -16.08 31.53 0.91
N ASN A 362 -16.85 32.26 1.72
CA ASN A 362 -16.46 33.56 2.25
C ASN A 362 -16.57 33.62 3.79
N ILE A 363 -15.89 32.70 4.48
CA ILE A 363 -15.93 32.60 5.96
C ILE A 363 -15.68 33.94 6.68
N ALA A 364 -14.85 34.83 6.14
CA ALA A 364 -14.50 36.09 6.78
C ALA A 364 -15.60 37.17 6.65
N THR A 365 -16.39 37.14 5.57
CA THR A 365 -17.33 38.23 5.23
C THR A 365 -18.79 37.82 5.36
N ASP A 366 -19.11 36.57 5.08
CA ASP A 366 -20.48 36.06 5.21
C ASP A 366 -20.79 35.72 6.68
N THR A 367 -22.07 35.70 7.01
CA THR A 367 -22.57 35.46 8.38
C THR A 367 -23.32 34.14 8.48
N ASP A 368 -23.66 33.73 9.71
CA ASP A 368 -24.29 32.44 10.05
C ASP A 368 -23.40 31.22 9.72
N GLU A 369 -23.91 30.02 9.94
CA GLU A 369 -23.22 28.73 9.96
C GLU A 369 -23.75 27.77 8.87
N GLN A 370 -24.77 28.18 8.10
CA GLN A 370 -25.45 27.33 7.11
C GLN A 370 -24.98 27.48 5.65
N ASN A 371 -23.93 28.26 5.40
CA ASN A 371 -23.39 28.44 4.05
C ASN A 371 -22.38 27.32 3.73
N PHE A 372 -22.90 26.20 3.24
CA PHE A 372 -22.17 24.96 2.96
C PHE A 372 -21.46 24.96 1.60
N GLY A 373 -20.39 24.18 1.48
CA GLY A 373 -19.75 23.88 0.21
C GLY A 373 -20.68 23.06 -0.68
N LEU A 374 -20.92 21.80 -0.29
CA LEU A 374 -21.77 20.86 -1.01
C LEU A 374 -22.90 20.36 -0.11
N PHE A 375 -24.14 20.54 -0.55
CA PHE A 375 -25.35 20.20 0.20
C PHE A 375 -26.17 19.12 -0.51
N ILE A 376 -26.35 17.98 0.14
CA ILE A 376 -27.04 16.81 -0.42
C ILE A 376 -28.35 16.59 0.33
N ARG A 377 -29.45 17.01 -0.29
CA ARG A 377 -30.81 16.87 0.23
C ARG A 377 -31.83 17.17 -0.86
N ALA A 378 -32.96 16.47 -0.82
CA ALA A 378 -34.05 16.68 -1.76
C ALA A 378 -35.43 16.68 -1.07
N ALA A 379 -36.47 16.95 -1.85
CA ALA A 379 -37.86 16.84 -1.42
C ALA A 379 -38.41 15.40 -1.53
N THR A 380 -37.70 14.52 -2.24
CA THR A 380 -38.01 13.11 -2.44
C THR A 380 -36.76 12.27 -2.17
N ASP A 381 -36.91 10.95 -2.15
CA ASP A 381 -35.77 10.04 -2.08
C ASP A 381 -34.81 10.27 -3.26
N ILE A 382 -33.51 10.33 -2.96
CA ILE A 382 -32.43 10.45 -3.93
C ILE A 382 -31.35 9.39 -3.68
N SER A 383 -30.77 8.88 -4.75
CA SER A 383 -29.73 7.87 -4.68
C SER A 383 -28.78 7.88 -5.86
N ASN A 384 -27.71 7.08 -5.78
CA ASN A 384 -26.68 6.94 -6.82
C ASN A 384 -25.99 8.28 -7.11
N ILE A 385 -25.34 8.83 -6.09
CA ILE A 385 -24.64 10.11 -6.17
C ILE A 385 -23.14 9.85 -6.08
N VAL A 386 -22.38 10.38 -7.03
CA VAL A 386 -20.92 10.24 -7.10
C VAL A 386 -20.29 11.62 -7.07
N ILE A 387 -19.39 11.85 -6.11
CA ILE A 387 -18.67 13.11 -5.91
C ILE A 387 -17.17 12.80 -5.94
N GLY A 388 -16.41 13.55 -6.74
CA GLY A 388 -14.94 13.43 -6.79
C GLY A 388 -14.25 14.01 -5.56
N ASP A 389 -12.95 14.25 -5.65
CA ASP A 389 -12.17 14.86 -4.55
C ASP A 389 -12.56 16.32 -4.34
N ILE A 390 -12.82 16.72 -3.08
CA ILE A 390 -13.25 18.07 -2.72
C ILE A 390 -12.23 18.73 -1.80
N VAL A 391 -11.87 19.97 -2.12
CA VAL A 391 -11.21 20.88 -1.18
C VAL A 391 -12.19 21.98 -0.83
N GLY A 392 -12.57 22.12 0.44
CA GLY A 392 -13.34 23.27 0.93
C GLY A 392 -12.40 24.32 1.50
N GLU A 393 -12.43 25.54 0.96
CA GLU A 393 -11.62 26.66 1.45
C GLU A 393 -12.52 27.77 1.98
N ASN A 394 -12.22 28.28 3.18
CA ASN A 394 -12.94 29.43 3.76
C ASN A 394 -14.46 29.18 3.80
N ILE A 395 -14.85 27.98 4.22
CA ILE A 395 -16.25 27.57 4.25
C ILE A 395 -16.88 27.99 5.57
N ARG A 396 -18.05 28.62 5.48
CA ARG A 396 -18.76 29.17 6.63
C ARG A 396 -19.64 28.13 7.34
N GLY A 397 -20.14 27.13 6.65
CA GLY A 397 -20.73 25.94 7.28
C GLY A 397 -19.81 24.74 7.17
N ASP A 398 -20.37 23.62 6.71
CA ASP A 398 -19.66 22.38 6.44
C ASP A 398 -19.17 22.30 4.98
N VAL A 399 -18.04 21.63 4.73
CA VAL A 399 -17.57 21.42 3.34
C VAL A 399 -18.54 20.52 2.59
N ILE A 400 -18.93 19.40 3.21
CA ILE A 400 -19.97 18.51 2.69
C ILE A 400 -21.01 18.27 3.78
N TYR A 401 -22.27 18.50 3.45
CA TYR A 401 -23.42 18.22 4.29
C TYR A 401 -24.36 17.21 3.62
N VAL A 402 -24.68 16.12 4.32
CA VAL A 402 -25.65 15.10 3.89
C VAL A 402 -26.86 15.11 4.83
N GLY A 403 -28.05 15.37 4.30
CA GLY A 403 -29.23 15.65 5.14
C GLY A 403 -30.52 14.97 4.70
N GLY A 404 -30.50 13.64 4.56
CA GLY A 404 -31.70 12.85 4.30
C GLY A 404 -32.73 12.93 5.43
N LEU A 405 -34.01 12.91 5.06
CA LEU A 405 -35.17 12.97 5.95
C LEU A 405 -35.92 11.65 5.94
N LEU A 406 -36.76 11.41 6.95
CA LEU A 406 -37.66 10.26 6.99
C LEU A 406 -38.58 10.15 5.74
N THR A 407 -38.90 11.28 5.12
CA THR A 407 -39.78 11.40 3.95
C THR A 407 -39.03 11.66 2.64
N ALA A 408 -37.71 11.84 2.70
CA ALA A 408 -36.88 12.17 1.54
C ALA A 408 -35.45 11.68 1.80
N LYS A 409 -35.24 10.41 1.50
CA LYS A 409 -34.05 9.66 1.86
C LYS A 409 -32.86 9.99 0.96
N VAL A 410 -31.65 9.81 1.49
CA VAL A 410 -30.39 9.87 0.73
C VAL A 410 -29.68 8.53 0.88
N THR A 411 -29.52 7.78 -0.21
CA THR A 411 -28.87 6.46 -0.19
C THR A 411 -27.84 6.30 -1.30
N ASN A 412 -26.88 5.38 -1.13
CA ASN A 412 -25.87 5.05 -2.14
C ASN A 412 -25.09 6.29 -2.64
N LEU A 413 -24.28 6.84 -1.74
CA LEU A 413 -23.47 8.03 -1.95
C LEU A 413 -21.98 7.67 -1.89
N SER A 414 -21.23 8.03 -2.93
CA SER A 414 -19.77 7.87 -2.98
C SER A 414 -19.12 9.24 -3.09
N ILE A 415 -18.21 9.54 -2.16
CA ILE A 415 -17.46 10.79 -2.09
C ILE A 415 -15.95 10.44 -2.12
N GLY A 416 -15.18 11.18 -2.91
CA GLY A 416 -13.72 11.11 -2.93
C GLY A 416 -13.07 11.61 -1.64
N ASN A 417 -11.83 12.06 -1.74
CA ASN A 417 -11.12 12.67 -0.62
C ASN A 417 -11.70 14.06 -0.31
N VAL A 418 -11.80 14.42 0.96
CA VAL A 418 -12.33 15.72 1.41
C VAL A 418 -11.28 16.43 2.25
N THR A 419 -10.85 17.61 1.81
CA THR A 419 -9.90 18.46 2.56
C THR A 419 -10.60 19.74 3.01
N GLY A 420 -10.62 20.02 4.30
CA GLY A 420 -11.18 21.24 4.88
C GLY A 420 -10.10 22.25 5.27
N ASN A 421 -10.04 23.36 4.55
CA ASN A 421 -9.10 24.44 4.82
C ASN A 421 -9.85 25.69 5.31
N ASN A 422 -9.63 26.06 6.56
CA ASN A 422 -10.35 27.13 7.23
C ASN A 422 -11.88 26.98 7.13
N VAL A 423 -12.42 26.00 7.85
CA VAL A 423 -13.84 25.64 7.87
C VAL A 423 -14.43 26.00 9.23
N LEU A 424 -15.48 26.81 9.27
CA LEU A 424 -16.05 27.30 10.54
C LEU A 424 -16.62 26.16 11.39
N ARG A 425 -17.29 25.17 10.77
CA ARG A 425 -17.97 24.08 11.47
C ARG A 425 -17.30 22.74 11.20
N ASN A 426 -17.85 21.93 10.29
CA ASN A 426 -17.43 20.56 10.06
C ASN A 426 -16.79 20.37 8.69
N VAL A 427 -15.78 19.52 8.55
CA VAL A 427 -15.33 19.15 7.20
C VAL A 427 -16.41 18.31 6.51
N VAL A 428 -16.89 17.25 7.15
CA VAL A 428 -18.04 16.48 6.66
C VAL A 428 -19.08 16.32 7.77
N SER A 429 -20.34 16.61 7.45
CA SER A 429 -21.48 16.37 8.33
C SER A 429 -22.52 15.47 7.68
N ILE A 430 -22.98 14.46 8.41
CA ILE A 430 -24.06 13.55 8.02
C ILE A 430 -25.14 13.65 9.09
N THR A 431 -26.25 14.28 8.73
CA THR A 431 -27.43 14.36 9.60
C THR A 431 -28.51 13.38 9.17
N GLY A 432 -28.39 12.74 8.01
CA GLY A 432 -29.27 11.64 7.59
C GLY A 432 -28.75 10.99 6.32
N GLY A 433 -28.45 9.69 6.32
CA GLY A 433 -27.70 9.04 5.24
C GLY A 433 -27.61 7.52 5.39
N GLU A 434 -27.83 6.75 4.33
CA GLU A 434 -27.52 5.31 4.33
C GLU A 434 -26.59 4.93 3.18
N GLN A 435 -25.69 3.97 3.37
CA GLN A 435 -24.79 3.44 2.33
C GLN A 435 -23.90 4.56 1.75
N ILE A 436 -23.06 5.12 2.62
CA ILE A 436 -22.20 6.24 2.29
C ILE A 436 -20.74 5.78 2.36
N SER A 437 -20.00 6.00 1.28
CA SER A 437 -18.56 5.76 1.22
C SER A 437 -17.81 7.07 1.01
N ILE A 438 -16.82 7.36 1.84
CA ILE A 438 -16.00 8.58 1.78
C ILE A 438 -14.52 8.18 1.73
N GLY A 439 -13.73 8.88 0.91
CA GLY A 439 -12.27 8.77 0.89
C GLY A 439 -11.61 9.29 2.17
N ALA A 440 -10.40 9.85 2.05
CA ALA A 440 -9.69 10.44 3.16
C ALA A 440 -10.29 11.81 3.54
N ILE A 441 -10.46 12.08 4.83
CA ILE A 441 -10.85 13.38 5.38
C ILE A 441 -9.64 14.00 6.07
N SER A 442 -9.27 15.23 5.70
CA SER A 442 -8.17 15.97 6.32
C SER A 442 -8.40 17.47 6.25
N GLY A 443 -7.47 18.28 6.76
CA GLY A 443 -7.59 19.74 6.72
C GLY A 443 -6.48 20.44 7.46
N ASN A 444 -6.45 21.78 7.40
CA ASN A 444 -5.53 22.61 8.17
C ASN A 444 -6.20 23.37 9.34
N ALA A 445 -7.49 23.69 9.22
CA ALA A 445 -8.22 24.47 10.20
C ALA A 445 -9.72 24.14 10.13
N CYS A 446 -10.29 23.77 11.27
CA CYS A 446 -11.68 23.36 11.41
C CYS A 446 -12.17 23.74 12.82
N GLY A 447 -13.27 24.48 12.89
CA GLY A 447 -13.80 25.01 14.15
C GLY A 447 -14.57 24.00 15.01
N TYR A 448 -15.16 22.98 14.38
CA TYR A 448 -15.93 21.93 15.04
C TYR A 448 -15.33 20.55 14.70
N TYR A 449 -16.07 19.57 14.16
CA TYR A 449 -15.56 18.23 13.90
C TYR A 449 -14.95 18.06 12.50
N MET A 450 -13.94 17.21 12.37
CA MET A 450 -13.50 16.74 11.05
C MET A 450 -14.60 15.90 10.39
N PHE A 451 -15.30 15.09 11.19
CA PHE A 451 -16.38 14.24 10.74
C PHE A 451 -17.45 14.18 11.82
N ASP A 452 -18.67 14.59 11.45
CA ASP A 452 -19.80 14.74 12.35
C ASP A 452 -20.99 13.92 11.84
N VAL A 453 -21.43 12.94 12.62
CA VAL A 453 -22.68 12.21 12.35
C VAL A 453 -23.66 12.58 13.44
N GLU A 454 -24.60 13.47 13.14
CA GLU A 454 -25.52 14.06 14.11
C GLU A 454 -26.95 14.13 13.54
N PRO A 455 -27.75 13.06 13.66
CA PRO A 455 -29.10 13.07 13.14
C PRO A 455 -30.01 14.06 13.86
N ASN A 456 -30.87 14.75 13.11
CA ASN A 456 -31.95 15.59 13.64
C ASN A 456 -33.23 14.77 13.86
N ALA A 457 -34.22 15.31 14.58
CA ALA A 457 -35.45 14.59 14.95
C ALA A 457 -36.18 13.95 13.73
N ASN A 458 -36.19 14.68 12.61
CA ASN A 458 -36.86 14.28 11.37
C ASN A 458 -35.93 13.62 10.34
N SER A 459 -34.66 13.39 10.70
CA SER A 459 -33.70 12.74 9.83
C SER A 459 -34.02 11.27 9.60
N GLN A 460 -33.66 10.78 8.43
CA GLN A 460 -33.52 9.34 8.22
C GLN A 460 -32.41 8.77 9.12
N PRO A 461 -32.39 7.45 9.36
CA PRO A 461 -31.25 6.81 10.02
C PRO A 461 -29.92 7.16 9.34
N CYS A 462 -28.88 7.37 10.14
CA CYS A 462 -27.50 7.44 9.68
C CYS A 462 -26.88 6.06 9.84
N ASP A 463 -26.69 5.31 8.75
CA ASP A 463 -26.26 3.90 8.82
C ASP A 463 -25.40 3.50 7.61
N LEU A 464 -24.62 2.43 7.76
CA LEU A 464 -23.71 1.91 6.72
C LEU A 464 -22.81 3.01 6.15
N ILE A 465 -22.13 3.74 7.03
CA ILE A 465 -21.19 4.79 6.66
C ILE A 465 -19.77 4.25 6.78
N ASP A 466 -19.01 4.30 5.69
CA ASP A 466 -17.64 3.82 5.60
C ASP A 466 -16.72 4.99 5.18
N VAL A 467 -15.70 5.29 5.99
CA VAL A 467 -14.70 6.34 5.71
C VAL A 467 -13.31 5.69 5.62
N GLN A 468 -12.56 6.00 4.58
CA GLN A 468 -11.23 5.40 4.39
C GLN A 468 -10.25 5.81 5.49
N SER A 469 -10.09 7.11 5.71
CA SER A 469 -9.21 7.62 6.77
C SER A 469 -9.60 9.03 7.19
N ILE A 470 -9.28 9.42 8.41
CA ILE A 470 -9.48 10.77 8.94
C ILE A 470 -8.21 11.20 9.67
N LYS A 471 -7.68 12.37 9.31
CA LYS A 471 -6.60 13.04 10.02
C LYS A 471 -7.02 14.45 10.43
N GLY A 472 -7.03 14.75 11.73
CA GLY A 472 -7.35 16.10 12.23
C GLY A 472 -7.63 16.13 13.73
N HIS A 473 -8.35 17.15 14.22
CA HIS A 473 -8.60 17.29 15.65
C HIS A 473 -9.53 16.20 16.21
N CYS A 474 -10.79 16.09 15.79
CA CYS A 474 -11.71 15.15 16.43
C CYS A 474 -12.88 14.75 15.53
N ILE A 475 -13.63 13.73 15.97
CA ILE A 475 -14.85 13.26 15.32
C ILE A 475 -16.02 13.11 16.30
N GLY A 476 -17.23 13.25 15.77
CA GLY A 476 -18.48 13.09 16.51
C GLY A 476 -19.39 12.07 15.82
N ALA A 477 -19.95 11.14 16.61
CA ALA A 477 -21.13 10.38 16.22
C ALA A 477 -22.17 10.55 17.33
N ILE A 478 -22.96 11.62 17.22
CA ILE A 478 -23.79 12.18 18.28
C ILE A 478 -25.27 12.01 17.91
N GLY A 479 -25.85 10.87 18.24
CA GLY A 479 -27.29 10.65 18.14
C GLY A 479 -28.09 11.51 19.12
N LEU A 480 -29.38 11.71 18.83
CA LEU A 480 -30.26 12.61 19.59
C LEU A 480 -30.36 12.28 21.06
N ARG A 481 -30.30 13.32 21.90
CA ARG A 481 -30.51 13.22 23.35
C ARG A 481 -31.87 12.61 23.71
N ALA A 482 -31.86 11.73 24.72
CA ALA A 482 -33.04 11.10 25.32
C ALA A 482 -33.97 10.32 24.35
N GLN A 483 -33.42 9.84 23.23
CA GLN A 483 -34.21 9.10 22.22
C GLN A 483 -33.48 7.83 21.75
N ALA A 484 -33.56 6.73 22.52
CA ALA A 484 -32.89 5.46 22.20
C ALA A 484 -33.24 4.85 20.83
N ALA A 485 -34.40 5.18 20.26
CA ALA A 485 -34.82 4.73 18.93
C ALA A 485 -34.17 5.52 17.78
N LYS A 486 -33.61 6.71 18.06
CA LYS A 486 -32.93 7.58 17.10
C LYS A 486 -31.42 7.45 17.22
N ARG A 487 -30.96 6.19 17.16
CA ARG A 487 -29.54 5.85 17.21
C ARG A 487 -28.94 5.82 15.81
N ILE A 488 -27.68 6.21 15.73
CA ILE A 488 -26.82 6.03 14.56
C ILE A 488 -26.54 4.53 14.43
N GLY A 489 -26.59 3.99 13.22
CA GLY A 489 -26.29 2.60 12.92
C GLY A 489 -24.77 2.33 12.93
N ARG A 490 -24.28 1.70 11.87
CA ARG A 490 -22.86 1.39 11.68
C ARG A 490 -22.08 2.57 11.09
N VAL A 491 -21.01 2.95 11.77
CA VAL A 491 -19.97 3.86 11.26
C VAL A 491 -18.64 3.12 11.29
N ARG A 492 -17.96 3.00 10.14
CA ARG A 492 -16.65 2.37 10.02
C ARG A 492 -15.64 3.39 9.51
N ILE A 493 -14.46 3.41 10.13
CA ILE A 493 -13.34 4.25 9.73
C ILE A 493 -12.11 3.34 9.57
N GLY A 494 -11.40 3.43 8.45
CA GLY A 494 -10.18 2.66 8.23
C GLY A 494 -9.05 3.09 9.17
N MET A 495 -8.58 4.33 9.02
CA MET A 495 -7.56 4.92 9.89
C MET A 495 -8.06 6.24 10.50
N LEU A 496 -7.81 6.43 11.79
CA LEU A 496 -8.21 7.62 12.53
C LEU A 496 -6.97 8.17 13.26
N ASP A 497 -6.37 9.24 12.74
CA ASP A 497 -5.19 9.92 13.28
C ASP A 497 -5.61 11.27 13.86
N LEU A 498 -5.76 11.31 15.18
CA LEU A 498 -6.35 12.44 15.89
C LEU A 498 -5.32 13.14 16.77
N ASP A 499 -5.27 14.46 16.66
CA ASP A 499 -4.38 15.33 17.42
C ASP A 499 -4.95 16.75 17.36
N PRO A 500 -5.16 17.45 18.50
CA PRO A 500 -5.57 18.85 18.49
C PRO A 500 -4.63 19.77 17.70
N GLY A 501 -3.37 19.40 17.53
CA GLY A 501 -2.35 20.07 16.71
C GLY A 501 -2.45 19.80 15.20
N HIS A 502 -3.16 18.76 14.75
CA HIS A 502 -3.33 18.50 13.30
C HIS A 502 -4.16 19.57 12.60
N THR A 503 -5.13 20.18 13.30
CA THR A 503 -5.94 21.28 12.76
C THR A 503 -6.09 22.43 13.74
N ALA A 504 -5.85 23.66 13.26
CA ALA A 504 -6.16 24.86 14.02
C ALA A 504 -7.68 25.09 14.15
N ASP A 505 -8.09 26.03 15.00
CA ASP A 505 -9.45 26.59 14.90
C ASP A 505 -9.57 27.35 13.56
N SER A 506 -10.80 27.45 13.08
CA SER A 506 -11.19 28.35 11.99
C SER A 506 -10.81 29.81 12.26
N THR A 507 -10.74 30.59 11.19
CA THR A 507 -10.53 32.04 11.21
C THR A 507 -11.62 32.70 10.36
N PRO A 508 -12.59 33.42 10.97
CA PRO A 508 -12.74 33.67 12.41
C PRO A 508 -12.97 32.40 13.24
N ALA A 509 -12.56 32.44 14.51
CA ALA A 509 -12.71 31.32 15.44
C ALA A 509 -14.18 30.94 15.64
N TYR A 510 -14.46 29.65 15.79
CA TYR A 510 -15.81 29.14 16.09
C TYR A 510 -16.30 29.62 17.46
N GLY A 511 -15.36 29.88 18.39
CA GLY A 511 -15.64 30.49 19.69
C GLY A 511 -16.05 29.52 20.80
N GLN A 512 -16.33 28.26 20.47
CA GLN A 512 -16.71 27.22 21.45
C GLN A 512 -15.84 25.94 21.37
N ARG A 513 -14.79 25.94 20.54
CA ARG A 513 -13.96 24.77 20.26
C ARG A 513 -13.44 24.08 21.53
N ALA A 514 -12.86 24.83 22.46
CA ALA A 514 -12.28 24.29 23.70
C ALA A 514 -13.29 23.63 24.65
N THR A 515 -14.57 24.01 24.59
CA THR A 515 -15.60 23.48 25.49
C THR A 515 -16.41 22.35 24.85
N VAL A 516 -16.55 22.34 23.52
CA VAL A 516 -17.48 21.42 22.85
C VAL A 516 -16.80 20.18 22.26
N ILE A 517 -15.52 20.27 21.86
CA ILE A 517 -14.78 19.13 21.30
C ILE A 517 -13.52 18.70 22.08
N PRO A 518 -13.58 18.44 23.41
CA PRO A 518 -12.39 18.06 24.19
C PRO A 518 -11.96 16.58 24.04
N ASP A 519 -12.80 15.77 23.39
CA ASP A 519 -12.55 14.34 23.19
C ASP A 519 -12.16 14.08 21.74
N ALA A 520 -11.26 13.12 21.50
CA ALA A 520 -10.89 12.74 20.14
C ALA A 520 -12.10 12.11 19.40
N ILE A 521 -12.81 11.21 20.09
CA ILE A 521 -14.04 10.56 19.60
C ILE A 521 -15.15 10.78 20.62
N ALA A 522 -16.19 11.51 20.22
CA ALA A 522 -17.40 11.66 21.02
C ALA A 522 -18.54 10.80 20.43
N LEU A 523 -19.12 9.93 21.25
CA LEU A 523 -20.17 8.97 20.87
C LEU A 523 -21.42 9.14 21.72
N ARG A 524 -22.59 9.10 21.08
CA ARG A 524 -23.90 9.08 21.78
C ARG A 524 -24.93 8.39 20.93
N ASN A 525 -25.70 7.45 21.48
CA ASN A 525 -26.73 6.72 20.76
C ASN A 525 -26.23 6.14 19.43
N VAL A 526 -25.21 5.29 19.49
CA VAL A 526 -24.61 4.66 18.31
C VAL A 526 -24.66 3.14 18.46
N GLU A 527 -25.09 2.42 17.43
CA GLU A 527 -25.13 0.96 17.45
C GLU A 527 -23.72 0.37 17.33
N HIS A 528 -22.93 0.85 16.37
CA HIS A 528 -21.61 0.27 16.11
C HIS A 528 -20.65 1.29 15.51
N VAL A 529 -19.55 1.54 16.20
CA VAL A 529 -18.38 2.25 15.66
C VAL A 529 -17.23 1.27 15.52
N GLN A 530 -16.71 1.17 14.30
CA GLN A 530 -15.55 0.34 13.98
C GLN A 530 -14.41 1.21 13.48
N VAL A 531 -13.21 1.07 14.05
CA VAL A 531 -11.99 1.77 13.62
C VAL A 531 -10.91 0.74 13.33
N GLY A 532 -10.30 0.77 12.13
CA GLY A 532 -9.21 -0.13 11.80
C GLY A 532 -7.94 0.16 12.63
N MET A 533 -7.44 1.40 12.55
CA MET A 533 -6.34 1.92 13.38
C MET A 533 -6.74 3.26 13.99
N LEU A 534 -6.57 3.40 15.31
CA LEU A 534 -6.78 4.65 16.05
C LEU A 534 -5.46 5.12 16.64
N LYS A 535 -4.99 6.26 16.15
CA LYS A 535 -3.88 7.03 16.71
C LYS A 535 -4.44 8.28 17.39
N ALA A 536 -4.00 8.56 18.62
CA ALA A 536 -4.37 9.77 19.34
C ALA A 536 -3.19 10.37 20.11
N ARG A 537 -3.06 11.70 20.10
CA ARG A 537 -2.05 12.48 20.83
C ARG A 537 -2.66 13.73 21.47
N ASP A 538 -2.09 14.20 22.58
CA ASP A 538 -2.34 15.52 23.18
C ASP A 538 -3.80 15.88 23.55
N PHE A 539 -4.72 14.90 23.64
CA PHE A 539 -6.10 15.19 24.07
C PHE A 539 -6.16 15.47 25.56
N SER A 540 -6.71 16.61 25.93
CA SER A 540 -6.79 17.02 27.33
C SER A 540 -7.79 16.23 28.16
N ARG A 541 -8.90 15.74 27.58
CA ARG A 541 -9.96 15.06 28.34
C ARG A 541 -10.04 13.56 28.11
N SER A 542 -10.20 13.10 26.87
CA SER A 542 -10.26 11.66 26.58
C SER A 542 -10.05 11.38 25.09
N VAL A 543 -9.66 10.14 24.77
CA VAL A 543 -9.58 9.68 23.37
C VAL A 543 -10.92 9.15 22.90
N GLY A 544 -11.69 8.50 23.77
CA GLY A 544 -13.03 8.03 23.44
C GLY A 544 -14.01 8.23 24.57
N ARG A 545 -15.12 8.91 24.29
CA ARG A 545 -16.17 9.15 25.27
C ARG A 545 -17.54 8.73 24.75
N VAL A 546 -18.22 7.89 25.53
CA VAL A 546 -19.64 7.62 25.38
C VAL A 546 -20.40 8.56 26.32
N ILE A 547 -21.24 9.39 25.73
CA ILE A 547 -22.17 10.27 26.44
C ILE A 547 -23.47 9.49 26.62
N PHE A 548 -23.90 9.31 27.87
CA PHE A 548 -25.06 8.51 28.22
C PHE A 548 -25.89 9.16 29.32
N ASN A 549 -27.21 9.22 29.12
CA ASN A 549 -28.21 9.59 30.11
C ASN A 549 -29.32 8.54 30.16
N ALA A 550 -30.12 8.54 31.23
CA ALA A 550 -31.30 7.68 31.33
C ALA A 550 -32.25 7.87 30.12
N GLY A 551 -32.71 6.76 29.53
CA GLY A 551 -33.57 6.77 28.34
C GLY A 551 -32.82 6.80 27.00
N GLU A 552 -31.49 6.85 27.02
CA GLU A 552 -30.64 6.76 25.82
C GLU A 552 -30.23 5.30 25.55
N TYR A 553 -29.81 5.02 24.31
CA TYR A 553 -29.25 3.72 23.91
C TYR A 553 -27.80 3.55 24.39
N GLY A 554 -27.07 4.66 24.53
CA GLY A 554 -25.63 4.66 24.82
C GLY A 554 -24.85 4.27 23.57
N CYS A 555 -23.94 3.30 23.70
CA CYS A 555 -23.22 2.74 22.56
C CYS A 555 -23.37 1.21 22.53
N GLY A 556 -23.62 0.62 21.37
CA GLY A 556 -23.68 -0.83 21.23
C GLY A 556 -22.29 -1.42 21.27
N VAL A 557 -21.52 -1.21 20.20
CA VAL A 557 -20.17 -1.75 20.04
C VAL A 557 -19.20 -0.63 19.64
N ILE A 558 -18.05 -0.62 20.30
CA ILE A 558 -16.85 0.10 19.87
C ILE A 558 -15.81 -0.98 19.55
N ASP A 559 -15.43 -1.14 18.28
CA ASP A 559 -14.43 -2.12 17.82
C ASP A 559 -13.24 -1.39 17.21
N VAL A 560 -12.08 -1.48 17.86
CA VAL A 560 -10.83 -0.90 17.37
C VAL A 560 -9.86 -2.03 17.02
N GLY A 561 -9.33 -2.00 15.80
CA GLY A 561 -8.31 -2.96 15.36
C GLY A 561 -7.01 -2.74 16.10
N ILE A 562 -6.30 -1.66 15.80
CA ILE A 562 -5.00 -1.31 16.39
C ILE A 562 -5.09 0.05 17.09
N LEU A 563 -4.57 0.15 18.31
CA LEU A 563 -4.37 1.39 19.05
C LEU A 563 -2.92 1.91 18.98
N ASP A 564 -2.78 3.23 18.97
CA ASP A 564 -1.52 3.93 19.21
C ASP A 564 -1.82 5.24 19.97
N ILE A 565 -1.73 5.22 21.29
CA ILE A 565 -2.12 6.36 22.14
C ILE A 565 -0.97 6.77 23.05
N GLU A 566 -0.60 8.06 23.00
CA GLU A 566 0.43 8.65 23.86
C GLU A 566 0.03 10.09 24.21
N ASP A 567 0.58 10.62 25.30
CA ASP A 567 0.48 12.04 25.70
C ASP A 567 -0.95 12.60 25.82
N CYS A 568 -1.93 11.72 26.04
CA CYS A 568 -3.31 12.09 26.31
C CYS A 568 -3.59 12.15 27.82
N LEU A 569 -4.64 12.90 28.17
CA LEU A 569 -5.18 13.21 29.51
C LEU A 569 -4.38 14.24 30.29
N THR A 570 -4.89 15.47 30.37
CA THR A 570 -4.36 16.52 31.25
C THR A 570 -5.40 17.13 32.18
N THR A 571 -6.69 16.98 31.88
CA THR A 571 -7.81 17.58 32.63
C THR A 571 -8.75 16.56 33.25
N ASP A 572 -8.67 15.30 32.83
CA ASP A 572 -9.50 14.20 33.31
C ASP A 572 -8.62 12.97 33.57
N VAL A 573 -9.21 11.87 34.02
CA VAL A 573 -8.48 10.70 34.51
C VAL A 573 -8.62 9.48 33.61
N SER A 574 -9.46 9.45 32.56
CA SER A 574 -9.67 8.20 31.77
C SER A 574 -9.57 8.40 30.26
N ILE A 575 -8.74 7.60 29.57
CA ILE A 575 -8.56 7.65 28.09
C ILE A 575 -9.86 7.25 27.40
N PHE A 576 -10.44 6.13 27.81
CA PHE A 576 -11.70 5.62 27.28
C PHE A 576 -12.78 5.66 28.36
N GLN A 577 -13.70 6.62 28.22
CA GLN A 577 -14.89 6.76 29.05
C GLN A 577 -16.07 6.09 28.34
N VAL A 578 -16.24 4.79 28.57
CA VAL A 578 -17.18 3.95 27.80
C VAL A 578 -18.39 3.50 28.62
N THR A 579 -18.75 4.29 29.63
CA THR A 579 -19.99 4.07 30.40
C THR A 579 -21.21 4.18 29.50
N GLY A 580 -22.05 3.15 29.52
CA GLY A 580 -23.19 3.00 28.61
C GLY A 580 -22.85 2.31 27.28
N ALA A 581 -21.60 1.86 27.07
CA ALA A 581 -21.27 0.94 26.00
C ALA A 581 -21.65 -0.50 26.39
N ARG A 582 -22.12 -1.33 25.44
CA ARG A 582 -22.37 -2.76 25.69
C ARG A 582 -21.13 -3.61 25.44
N LYS A 583 -20.31 -3.23 24.46
CA LYS A 583 -19.07 -3.91 24.10
C LYS A 583 -17.99 -2.92 23.69
N PHE A 584 -16.79 -3.13 24.20
CA PHE A 584 -15.58 -2.41 23.79
C PHE A 584 -14.53 -3.45 23.41
N MET A 585 -14.00 -3.35 22.19
CA MET A 585 -13.04 -4.30 21.64
C MET A 585 -11.79 -3.56 21.16
N VAL A 586 -10.63 -4.11 21.50
CA VAL A 586 -9.33 -3.68 20.99
C VAL A 586 -8.56 -4.95 20.63
N ARG A 587 -7.96 -5.00 19.43
CA ARG A 587 -7.36 -6.24 18.90
C ARG A 587 -5.83 -6.20 18.79
N GLY A 588 -5.22 -5.06 19.04
CA GLY A 588 -3.78 -4.86 19.00
C GLY A 588 -3.39 -3.44 19.38
N GLY A 589 -2.09 -3.21 19.51
CA GLY A 589 -1.53 -1.85 19.61
C GLY A 589 -0.91 -1.52 20.96
N HIS A 590 -0.74 -0.22 21.20
CA HIS A 590 -0.04 0.35 22.34
C HIS A 590 -0.76 1.58 22.89
N VAL A 591 -0.74 1.70 24.21
CA VAL A 591 -1.23 2.86 24.95
C VAL A 591 -0.22 3.19 26.04
N ARG A 592 0.28 4.42 26.07
CA ARG A 592 1.18 4.94 27.09
C ARG A 592 0.50 5.98 27.97
N LEU A 593 0.60 5.79 29.29
CA LEU A 593 0.12 6.71 30.31
C LEU A 593 1.20 6.94 31.37
N THR A 594 1.64 8.19 31.51
CA THR A 594 2.74 8.57 32.41
C THR A 594 2.25 9.01 33.80
N SER A 595 1.00 9.43 33.95
CA SER A 595 0.44 9.78 35.26
C SER A 595 -0.24 8.58 35.92
N ALA A 596 -0.02 8.47 37.22
CA ALA A 596 -0.57 7.41 38.03
C ALA A 596 -2.02 7.68 38.49
N THR A 597 -2.51 8.91 38.33
CA THR A 597 -3.94 9.25 38.51
C THR A 597 -4.80 8.85 37.30
N HIS A 598 -4.18 8.52 36.17
CA HIS A 598 -4.88 8.19 34.93
C HIS A 598 -5.37 6.74 34.91
N ARG A 599 -6.27 6.48 33.97
CA ARG A 599 -6.99 5.24 33.79
C ARG A 599 -7.07 4.97 32.29
N VAL A 600 -6.88 3.72 31.88
CA VAL A 600 -7.09 3.38 30.47
C VAL A 600 -8.59 3.33 30.17
N ILE A 601 -9.36 2.54 30.93
CA ILE A 601 -10.79 2.29 30.67
C ILE A 601 -11.65 2.61 31.90
N LEU A 602 -12.71 3.39 31.68
CA LEU A 602 -13.82 3.58 32.61
C LEU A 602 -15.09 2.94 32.00
N GLY A 603 -15.46 1.77 32.52
CA GLY A 603 -16.64 1.02 32.09
C GLY A 603 -17.89 1.36 32.89
N ASN A 604 -17.79 1.42 34.22
CA ASN A 604 -18.94 1.68 35.10
C ASN A 604 -18.50 2.51 36.31
N SER A 605 -19.15 3.66 36.55
CA SER A 605 -18.88 4.54 37.69
C SER A 605 -19.61 4.15 39.00
N SER A 606 -20.63 3.30 38.93
CA SER A 606 -21.58 2.99 40.01
C SER A 606 -21.17 1.84 40.94
N GLY A 607 -20.00 1.22 40.73
CA GLY A 607 -19.45 0.16 41.59
C GLY A 607 -20.03 -1.24 41.38
N ILE A 608 -19.47 -2.25 42.07
CA ILE A 608 -19.75 -3.69 41.85
C ILE A 608 -21.22 -4.12 42.05
N LEU A 609 -21.97 -3.37 42.88
CA LEU A 609 -23.39 -3.62 43.16
C LEU A 609 -24.30 -3.27 41.97
N GLY A 610 -23.79 -2.60 40.94
CA GLY A 610 -24.52 -2.31 39.71
C GLY A 610 -24.89 -3.57 38.92
N THR A 611 -26.06 -3.54 38.27
CA THR A 611 -26.52 -4.58 37.34
C THR A 611 -25.99 -4.39 35.91
N ASP A 612 -25.40 -3.23 35.61
CA ASP A 612 -24.94 -2.85 34.27
C ASP A 612 -23.67 -3.62 33.87
N ARG A 613 -23.83 -4.64 33.02
CA ARG A 613 -22.72 -5.48 32.54
C ARG A 613 -21.94 -4.77 31.44
N PHE A 614 -20.67 -4.44 31.70
CA PHE A 614 -19.71 -4.00 30.70
C PHE A 614 -18.53 -4.98 30.66
N SER A 615 -18.37 -5.70 29.54
CA SER A 615 -17.35 -6.76 29.38
C SER A 615 -16.46 -6.47 28.15
N PRO A 616 -15.34 -5.75 28.31
CA PRO A 616 -14.45 -5.43 27.20
C PRO A 616 -13.59 -6.64 26.77
N VAL A 617 -13.14 -6.65 25.52
CA VAL A 617 -12.13 -7.60 25.04
C VAL A 617 -10.97 -6.79 24.51
N VAL A 618 -9.85 -6.78 25.21
CA VAL A 618 -8.70 -5.97 24.85
C VAL A 618 -7.44 -6.82 24.76
N ASP A 619 -6.87 -6.82 23.56
CA ASP A 619 -5.55 -7.36 23.27
C ASP A 619 -4.63 -6.19 22.87
N ALA A 620 -4.04 -5.49 23.85
CA ALA A 620 -3.18 -4.35 23.58
C ALA A 620 -2.12 -4.17 24.67
N SER A 621 -0.96 -3.67 24.27
CA SER A 621 0.08 -3.28 25.23
C SER A 621 -0.31 -2.00 25.95
N PHE A 622 -0.47 -2.07 27.27
CA PHE A 622 -0.73 -0.90 28.10
C PHE A 622 0.51 -0.60 28.91
N GLU A 623 1.24 0.46 28.59
CA GLU A 623 2.32 0.99 29.43
C GLU A 623 1.76 2.11 30.27
N THR A 624 1.29 1.79 31.48
CA THR A 624 0.61 2.76 32.34
C THR A 624 1.17 2.76 33.75
N ASN A 625 1.32 3.96 34.32
CA ASN A 625 1.54 4.17 35.75
C ASN A 625 0.23 4.24 36.54
N GLY A 626 -0.89 4.37 35.84
CA GLY A 626 -2.24 4.43 36.39
C GLY A 626 -2.97 3.09 36.34
N ILE A 627 -4.29 3.12 36.46
CA ILE A 627 -5.11 1.90 36.50
C ILE A 627 -5.50 1.46 35.08
N ILE A 628 -5.63 0.16 34.83
CA ILE A 628 -6.07 -0.33 33.51
C ILE A 628 -7.59 -0.19 33.38
N GLY A 629 -8.35 -0.54 34.42
CA GLY A 629 -9.79 -0.61 34.32
C GLY A 629 -10.50 -0.19 35.60
N TYR A 630 -11.56 0.59 35.44
CA TYR A 630 -12.52 0.91 36.48
C TYR A 630 -13.91 0.46 36.05
N GLY A 631 -14.61 -0.34 36.86
CA GLY A 631 -15.97 -0.76 36.52
C GLY A 631 -16.03 -1.82 35.41
N ILE A 632 -15.07 -2.74 35.37
CA ILE A 632 -14.99 -3.78 34.34
C ILE A 632 -15.68 -5.05 34.86
N PHE A 633 -16.79 -5.47 34.26
CA PHE A 633 -17.61 -6.61 34.70
C PHE A 633 -17.63 -7.71 33.64
N GLY A 634 -16.58 -8.52 33.59
CA GLY A 634 -16.34 -9.50 32.53
C GLY A 634 -15.18 -9.07 31.63
N GLY A 635 -14.81 -9.95 30.69
CA GLY A 635 -13.88 -9.59 29.61
C GLY A 635 -12.49 -10.20 29.75
N ASN A 636 -11.66 -9.97 28.73
CA ASN A 636 -10.30 -10.48 28.63
C ASN A 636 -9.36 -9.31 28.32
N LEU A 637 -8.33 -9.14 29.14
CA LEU A 637 -7.29 -8.13 28.99
C LEU A 637 -5.94 -8.84 28.77
N ARG A 638 -5.24 -8.50 27.69
CA ARG A 638 -3.95 -9.10 27.32
C ARG A 638 -2.87 -8.06 27.12
N GLY A 639 -1.61 -8.47 27.21
CA GLY A 639 -0.45 -7.61 26.92
C GLY A 639 -0.27 -6.44 27.90
N CYS A 640 -0.96 -6.45 29.03
CA CYS A 640 -0.93 -5.37 30.01
C CYS A 640 0.46 -5.24 30.63
N ARG A 641 1.05 -4.04 30.63
CA ARG A 641 2.35 -3.71 31.25
C ARG A 641 2.20 -2.59 32.29
N VAL A 642 1.80 -2.94 33.51
CA VAL A 642 1.70 -1.94 34.58
C VAL A 642 2.99 -1.86 35.37
N HIS A 643 3.60 -0.67 35.36
CA HIS A 643 4.77 -0.37 36.16
C HIS A 643 4.35 0.63 37.25
N PRO A 644 4.39 0.28 38.55
CA PRO A 644 3.93 1.12 39.66
C PRO A 644 4.96 2.20 40.03
N ALA A 645 5.86 2.54 39.13
CA ALA A 645 6.81 3.62 39.34
C ALA A 645 6.59 4.63 38.23
N ALA A 646 5.86 5.69 38.58
CA ALA A 646 5.55 6.92 37.84
C ALA A 646 6.58 7.38 36.79
N GLY A 647 6.82 6.59 35.75
CA GLY A 647 7.87 6.84 34.75
C GLY A 647 9.29 6.67 35.31
N ARG A 648 9.47 6.05 36.48
CA ARG A 648 10.73 6.06 37.24
C ARG A 648 11.44 4.71 37.16
N VAL A 649 12.75 4.70 36.87
CA VAL A 649 13.58 3.50 37.02
C VAL A 649 13.70 3.19 38.52
N CYS A 650 13.05 2.12 38.97
CA CYS A 650 13.17 1.65 40.36
C CYS A 650 14.31 0.64 40.47
N SER A 651 15.44 1.09 41.04
CA SER A 651 16.62 0.27 41.30
C SER A 651 16.45 -0.46 42.62
N THR A 652 16.59 -1.79 42.58
CA THR A 652 16.63 -2.58 43.81
C THR A 652 18.04 -2.50 44.39
N VAL A 653 18.17 -1.92 45.58
CA VAL A 653 19.44 -1.82 46.32
C VAL A 653 19.45 -2.81 47.48
N ARG A 654 20.64 -3.27 47.87
CA ARG A 654 20.79 -4.17 49.00
C ARG A 654 20.40 -3.49 50.31
N LEU A 655 20.87 -2.27 50.51
CA LEU A 655 20.65 -1.46 51.72
C LEU A 655 20.66 0.04 51.36
N ALA A 656 20.22 0.87 52.31
CA ALA A 656 20.42 2.32 52.25
C ALA A 656 21.12 2.83 53.51
N SER A 657 21.93 3.88 53.38
CA SER A 657 22.62 4.51 54.51
C SER A 657 21.64 5.04 55.57
N THR A 658 22.13 5.14 56.81
CA THR A 658 21.47 5.85 57.92
C THR A 658 22.28 7.05 58.42
N ALA A 659 23.53 7.19 57.96
CA ALA A 659 24.47 8.24 58.29
C ALA A 659 25.55 8.33 57.20
N ASN A 660 26.47 9.29 57.33
CA ASN A 660 27.60 9.46 56.41
C ASN A 660 28.46 8.19 56.32
N VAL A 661 28.81 7.80 55.10
CA VAL A 661 29.67 6.64 54.80
C VAL A 661 30.87 7.12 53.99
N ASP A 662 32.09 6.81 54.43
CA ASP A 662 33.31 7.14 53.68
C ASP A 662 33.41 6.25 52.42
N ILE A 663 33.07 6.83 51.27
CA ILE A 663 33.06 6.16 49.97
C ILE A 663 34.46 5.66 49.59
N SER A 664 35.52 6.37 49.99
CA SER A 664 36.90 6.04 49.64
C SER A 664 37.38 4.75 50.30
N THR A 665 36.72 4.33 51.38
CA THR A 665 37.02 3.10 52.11
C THR A 665 35.90 2.08 52.05
N LEU A 666 34.79 2.36 51.36
CA LEU A 666 33.64 1.46 51.28
C LEU A 666 33.95 0.27 50.35
N ASN A 667 34.10 -0.92 50.94
CA ASN A 667 34.54 -2.15 50.29
C ASN A 667 33.70 -3.38 50.73
N ASN A 668 33.92 -4.49 50.03
CA ASN A 668 33.37 -5.80 50.40
C ASN A 668 33.71 -6.17 51.86
N GLY A 669 32.69 -6.50 52.65
CA GLY A 669 32.81 -6.85 54.07
C GLY A 669 32.41 -5.72 55.03
N ASP A 670 32.23 -4.49 54.54
CA ASP A 670 31.76 -3.38 55.36
C ASP A 670 30.29 -3.52 55.73
N THR A 671 29.87 -2.85 56.81
CA THR A 671 28.50 -2.91 57.33
C THR A 671 27.84 -1.54 57.28
N ILE A 672 26.66 -1.46 56.66
CA ILE A 672 25.81 -0.25 56.64
C ILE A 672 24.41 -0.69 57.07
N ASP A 673 23.75 0.08 57.94
CA ASP A 673 22.41 -0.25 58.47
C ASP A 673 22.29 -1.69 59.01
N GLY A 674 23.37 -2.22 59.61
CA GLY A 674 23.43 -3.58 60.14
C GLY A 674 23.57 -4.70 59.10
N VAL A 675 23.73 -4.37 57.81
CA VAL A 675 23.89 -5.34 56.71
C VAL A 675 25.32 -5.29 56.17
N VAL A 676 25.96 -6.45 56.11
CA VAL A 676 27.27 -6.62 55.45
C VAL A 676 27.10 -6.58 53.94
N VAL A 677 27.86 -5.72 53.27
CA VAL A 677 27.88 -5.61 51.81
C VAL A 677 28.90 -6.55 51.19
N ALA A 678 28.56 -7.12 50.04
CA ALA A 678 29.42 -7.97 49.25
C ALA A 678 29.78 -7.32 47.91
N THR A 679 30.85 -7.81 47.28
CA THR A 679 31.26 -7.41 45.93
C THR A 679 30.09 -7.50 44.94
N GLY A 680 29.84 -6.43 44.19
CA GLY A 680 28.76 -6.35 43.20
C GLY A 680 27.40 -5.95 43.77
N ASP A 681 27.25 -5.84 45.09
CA ASP A 681 26.04 -5.27 45.67
C ASP A 681 25.90 -3.79 45.29
N VAL A 682 24.67 -3.35 45.07
CA VAL A 682 24.32 -1.94 44.90
C VAL A 682 23.74 -1.40 46.19
N VAL A 683 24.23 -0.25 46.65
CA VAL A 683 23.75 0.44 47.87
C VAL A 683 23.30 1.85 47.54
N LEU A 684 22.32 2.36 48.29
CA LEU A 684 21.93 3.77 48.24
C LEU A 684 22.61 4.53 49.39
N LEU A 685 23.50 5.48 49.07
CA LEU A 685 24.05 6.42 50.04
C LEU A 685 23.24 7.71 49.95
N LYS A 686 22.34 7.93 50.90
CA LYS A 686 21.42 9.07 50.93
C LYS A 686 21.70 10.10 52.04
N ASP A 687 22.58 9.76 52.99
CA ASP A 687 22.89 10.59 54.16
C ASP A 687 24.37 11.03 54.18
N GLN A 688 24.95 11.34 53.02
CA GLN A 688 26.31 11.89 52.94
C GLN A 688 26.37 13.31 53.49
N THR A 689 27.51 13.68 54.06
CA THR A 689 27.75 15.04 54.60
C THR A 689 27.77 16.07 53.48
N ALA A 690 28.38 15.72 52.34
CA ALA A 690 28.27 16.51 51.11
C ALA A 690 27.12 15.95 50.27
N GLY A 691 26.06 16.75 50.06
CA GLY A 691 24.87 16.30 49.34
C GLY A 691 25.13 15.87 47.89
N ALA A 692 26.18 16.38 47.24
CA ALA A 692 26.59 15.96 45.91
C ALA A 692 27.14 14.51 45.85
N GLU A 693 27.51 13.94 46.99
CA GLU A 693 27.98 12.57 47.11
C GLU A 693 26.85 11.56 47.27
N ASN A 694 25.62 12.02 47.56
CA ASN A 694 24.46 11.15 47.61
C ASN A 694 24.23 10.47 46.25
N GLY A 695 23.77 9.22 46.29
CA GLY A 695 23.50 8.43 45.10
C GLY A 695 23.68 6.94 45.31
N PHE A 696 23.61 6.21 44.22
CA PHE A 696 23.74 4.77 44.16
C PHE A 696 25.19 4.38 43.90
N TYR A 697 25.68 3.33 44.57
CA TYR A 697 27.06 2.86 44.47
C TYR A 697 27.14 1.35 44.37
N THR A 698 28.04 0.84 43.53
CA THR A 698 28.38 -0.59 43.46
C THR A 698 29.62 -0.87 44.29
N ILE A 699 29.55 -1.93 45.09
CA ILE A 699 30.63 -2.35 46.00
C ILE A 699 31.71 -3.10 45.23
N GLY A 700 32.96 -2.65 45.34
CA GLY A 700 34.12 -3.29 44.73
C GLY A 700 34.69 -4.45 45.57
N ALA A 701 35.50 -5.30 44.94
CA ALA A 701 36.15 -6.44 45.61
C ALA A 701 37.33 -6.03 46.50
N ALA A 702 38.12 -5.04 46.06
CA ALA A 702 39.29 -4.50 46.75
C ALA A 702 39.55 -3.02 46.42
N ALA A 703 38.53 -2.33 45.87
CA ALA A 703 38.60 -0.94 45.44
C ALA A 703 37.36 -0.20 45.95
N PRO A 704 37.47 1.13 46.18
CA PRO A 704 36.38 1.93 46.71
C PRO A 704 35.11 1.80 45.89
N ALA A 705 33.95 1.91 46.55
CA ALA A 705 32.67 1.83 45.89
C ALA A 705 32.55 2.87 44.77
N VAL A 706 32.03 2.45 43.62
CA VAL A 706 31.92 3.28 42.42
C VAL A 706 30.47 3.70 42.24
N ARG A 707 30.24 4.99 41.94
CA ARG A 707 28.90 5.51 41.66
C ARG A 707 28.28 4.75 40.49
N TRP A 708 27.01 4.38 40.60
CA TRP A 708 26.31 3.52 39.63
C TRP A 708 24.84 3.89 39.53
N ASN A 709 24.27 4.03 38.33
CA ASN A 709 22.82 4.16 38.11
C ASN A 709 22.48 3.48 36.76
N PRO A 710 21.28 2.88 36.55
CA PRO A 710 20.97 2.15 35.32
C PRO A 710 20.98 2.97 34.02
N GLY A 711 20.99 4.31 34.11
CA GLY A 711 21.02 5.24 32.96
C GLY A 711 22.41 5.69 32.49
N GLY A 712 23.49 5.33 33.20
CA GLY A 712 24.86 5.68 32.77
C GLY A 712 25.55 6.79 33.57
N ASN A 713 25.10 7.08 34.79
CA ASN A 713 25.69 8.09 35.69
C ASN A 713 25.76 9.50 35.07
N SER A 714 24.72 9.92 34.36
CA SER A 714 24.54 11.31 33.90
C SER A 714 23.62 12.10 34.83
N SER A 715 23.64 13.43 34.75
CA SER A 715 22.80 14.32 35.58
C SER A 715 21.29 14.08 35.37
N GLU A 716 20.90 13.78 34.14
CA GLU A 716 19.51 13.50 33.72
C GLU A 716 18.96 12.20 34.35
N ASP A 717 19.85 11.30 34.82
CA ASP A 717 19.45 10.01 35.39
C ASP A 717 19.03 10.08 36.87
N PHE A 718 19.27 11.22 37.55
CA PHE A 718 19.00 11.38 38.98
C PHE A 718 17.65 12.02 39.27
N VAL A 719 17.17 12.91 38.41
CA VAL A 719 15.76 13.33 38.49
C VAL A 719 14.91 12.09 38.28
N ASP A 720 13.94 11.90 39.17
CA ASP A 720 13.05 10.75 39.16
C ASP A 720 13.68 9.38 39.46
N ALA A 721 14.92 9.32 39.97
CA ALA A 721 15.50 8.06 40.44
C ALA A 721 14.75 7.51 41.67
N TYR A 722 14.48 6.20 41.68
CA TYR A 722 13.74 5.51 42.74
C TYR A 722 14.51 4.27 43.23
N ALA A 723 14.54 4.03 44.54
CA ALA A 723 15.24 2.92 45.15
C ALA A 723 14.29 2.06 46.00
N PHE A 724 14.36 0.74 45.86
CA PHE A 724 13.78 -0.20 46.82
C PHE A 724 14.89 -0.84 47.66
N VAL A 725 14.80 -0.74 48.98
CA VAL A 725 15.82 -1.24 49.91
C VAL A 725 15.46 -2.65 50.38
N ARG A 726 16.29 -3.64 50.06
CA ARG A 726 15.99 -5.05 50.38
C ARG A 726 16.22 -5.42 51.85
N LEU A 727 17.30 -4.93 52.44
CA LEU A 727 17.81 -5.35 53.75
C LEU A 727 18.25 -4.13 54.55
N GLY A 728 18.23 -4.24 55.87
CA GLY A 728 18.58 -3.15 56.78
C GLY A 728 17.92 -3.34 58.14
N THR A 729 18.39 -2.60 59.14
CA THR A 729 17.73 -2.53 60.45
C THR A 729 16.70 -1.41 60.45
N ALA A 730 17.05 -0.24 59.90
CA ALA A 730 16.19 0.94 59.87
C ALA A 730 15.53 1.16 58.50
N ASN A 731 16.20 0.77 57.41
CA ASN A 731 15.74 1.07 56.05
C ASN A 731 15.22 -0.16 55.27
N ALA A 732 15.16 -1.35 55.87
CA ALA A 732 14.62 -2.52 55.19
C ALA A 732 13.21 -2.28 54.67
N GLU A 733 12.96 -2.73 53.45
CA GLU A 733 11.67 -2.68 52.74
C GLU A 733 11.13 -1.26 52.48
N LYS A 734 11.95 -0.21 52.67
CA LYS A 734 11.59 1.17 52.36
C LYS A 734 11.88 1.53 50.91
N PHE A 735 11.18 2.56 50.44
CA PHE A 735 11.47 3.20 49.16
C PHE A 735 12.07 4.59 49.38
N PHE A 736 12.94 4.99 48.47
CA PHE A 736 13.50 6.35 48.45
C PHE A 736 13.41 6.93 47.05
N SER A 737 12.96 8.18 46.93
CA SER A 737 12.95 8.93 45.67
C SER A 737 13.90 10.11 45.72
N CYS A 738 14.54 10.40 44.59
CA CYS A 738 15.22 11.67 44.40
C CYS A 738 14.18 12.80 44.31
N THR A 739 14.38 13.89 45.06
CA THR A 739 13.44 15.02 45.19
C THR A 739 13.93 16.30 44.52
N ASN A 740 15.04 16.26 43.78
CA ASN A 740 15.53 17.39 42.98
C ASN A 740 14.48 17.80 41.92
N ALA A 741 14.21 19.10 41.80
CA ALA A 741 13.20 19.64 40.87
C ALA A 741 13.71 19.82 39.42
N THR A 742 15.02 19.77 39.24
CA THR A 742 15.73 19.88 37.95
C THR A 742 16.95 18.95 37.98
N ASP A 743 17.50 18.62 36.82
CA ASP A 743 18.65 17.70 36.68
C ASP A 743 19.85 18.19 37.50
N PRO A 744 20.28 17.46 38.55
CA PRO A 744 21.40 17.87 39.38
C PRO A 744 22.74 17.65 38.65
N VAL A 745 23.60 18.66 38.62
CA VAL A 745 24.96 18.54 38.10
C VAL A 745 25.80 17.66 39.04
N LEU A 746 26.22 16.50 38.55
CA LEU A 746 26.99 15.53 39.34
C LEU A 746 28.29 16.12 39.88
N GLY A 747 28.55 15.85 41.16
CA GLY A 747 29.73 16.35 41.88
C GLY A 747 29.65 17.82 42.30
N THR A 748 28.57 18.54 41.97
CA THR A 748 28.37 19.95 42.35
C THR A 748 27.06 20.17 43.10
N ASP A 749 25.94 19.73 42.52
CA ASP A 749 24.62 19.95 43.10
C ASP A 749 24.30 18.90 44.17
N ASN A 750 23.57 19.32 45.21
CA ASN A 750 23.09 18.39 46.22
C ASN A 750 22.04 17.44 45.64
N ILE A 751 22.24 16.13 45.77
CA ILE A 751 21.29 15.11 45.37
C ILE A 751 20.51 14.69 46.61
N THR A 752 19.19 14.90 46.62
CA THR A 752 18.37 14.71 47.82
C THR A 752 17.46 13.51 47.65
N PHE A 753 17.54 12.53 48.56
CA PHE A 753 16.63 11.39 48.61
C PHE A 753 15.73 11.46 49.83
N ALA A 754 14.42 11.28 49.64
CA ALA A 754 13.44 11.21 50.73
C ALA A 754 12.75 9.85 50.77
N GLU A 755 12.34 9.41 51.96
CA GLU A 755 11.52 8.20 52.10
C GLU A 755 10.22 8.41 51.32
N ALA A 756 9.93 7.47 50.42
CA ALA A 756 8.76 7.48 49.58
C ALA A 756 7.82 6.36 50.02
N VAL A 757 6.52 6.62 49.97
CA VAL A 757 5.53 5.55 50.06
C VAL A 757 5.46 4.82 48.70
N PRO A 758 5.42 3.47 48.67
CA PRO A 758 5.11 2.77 47.43
C PRO A 758 3.78 3.28 46.88
N TYR A 759 3.73 3.53 45.57
CA TYR A 759 2.53 4.08 44.95
C TYR A 759 1.35 3.11 45.07
N ASP A 760 0.22 3.58 45.62
CA ASP A 760 -1.03 2.83 45.83
C ASP A 760 -1.84 2.68 44.50
N ALA A 761 -1.21 2.30 43.39
CA ALA A 761 -1.93 2.04 42.14
C ALA A 761 -2.64 0.68 42.19
N TYR A 762 -3.94 0.68 41.91
CA TYR A 762 -4.74 -0.51 41.67
C TYR A 762 -4.68 -0.90 40.20
N LEU A 763 -4.46 -2.18 39.87
CA LEU A 763 -4.54 -2.65 38.48
C LEU A 763 -5.96 -2.48 37.91
N LEU A 764 -6.95 -2.85 38.72
CA LEU A 764 -8.37 -2.72 38.47
C LEU A 764 -9.02 -2.14 39.72
N ASN A 765 -10.12 -1.42 39.57
CA ASN A 765 -10.94 -0.94 40.67
C ASN A 765 -12.42 -1.19 40.36
N ASN A 766 -13.23 -1.53 41.36
CA ASN A 766 -14.66 -1.76 41.19
C ASN A 766 -14.95 -2.73 40.03
N SER A 767 -14.25 -3.86 39.94
CA SER A 767 -14.28 -4.74 38.76
C SER A 767 -14.53 -6.20 39.14
N LYS A 768 -15.25 -6.96 38.29
CA LYS A 768 -15.51 -8.38 38.52
C LYS A 768 -15.45 -9.24 37.27
N ASP A 769 -15.22 -10.54 37.43
CA ASP A 769 -15.28 -11.56 36.36
C ASP A 769 -14.29 -11.29 35.20
N VAL A 770 -13.16 -10.64 35.46
CA VAL A 770 -12.16 -10.25 34.43
C VAL A 770 -11.06 -11.30 34.31
N VAL A 771 -10.68 -11.65 33.08
CA VAL A 771 -9.51 -12.47 32.77
C VAL A 771 -8.35 -11.59 32.31
N ILE A 772 -7.16 -11.78 32.89
CA ILE A 772 -5.91 -11.13 32.52
C ILE A 772 -4.93 -12.20 32.03
N GLU A 773 -4.49 -12.10 30.77
CA GLU A 773 -3.64 -13.13 30.14
C GLU A 773 -2.35 -12.54 29.57
N GLY A 774 -1.26 -13.31 29.59
CA GLY A 774 -0.01 -12.96 28.86
C GLY A 774 0.51 -11.55 29.15
N SER A 775 0.39 -11.12 30.40
CA SER A 775 0.66 -9.74 30.83
C SER A 775 1.84 -9.69 31.81
N ASP A 776 2.38 -8.50 32.04
CA ASP A 776 3.44 -8.25 33.01
C ASP A 776 3.04 -7.09 33.93
N PHE A 777 2.94 -7.26 35.24
CA PHE A 777 2.61 -6.12 36.12
C PHE A 777 3.31 -6.16 37.48
N VAL A 778 3.60 -4.99 38.03
CA VAL A 778 4.02 -4.86 39.44
C VAL A 778 2.92 -4.09 40.19
N LEU A 779 2.41 -4.66 41.30
CA LEU A 779 1.25 -4.15 42.05
C LEU A 779 1.68 -3.45 43.35
N GLY A 780 1.06 -2.31 43.64
CA GLY A 780 1.06 -1.72 44.99
C GLY A 780 0.04 -2.40 45.91
N ARG A 781 -1.22 -2.49 45.46
CA ARG A 781 -2.32 -3.20 46.14
C ARG A 781 -3.32 -3.81 45.14
N ALA A 782 -4.10 -4.76 45.62
CA ALA A 782 -5.32 -5.23 44.97
C ALA A 782 -6.40 -4.14 44.97
N GLY A 783 -7.15 -3.99 43.87
CA GLY A 783 -8.27 -3.05 43.75
C GLY A 783 -9.21 -3.04 44.96
N LEU A 784 -9.62 -1.85 45.41
CA LEU A 784 -10.83 -1.73 46.23
C LEU A 784 -11.98 -2.43 45.51
N ASP A 785 -12.66 -3.32 46.21
CA ASP A 785 -13.86 -4.02 45.75
C ASP A 785 -13.70 -4.63 44.35
N CYS A 786 -12.84 -5.64 44.21
CA CYS A 786 -12.75 -6.47 43.00
C CYS A 786 -13.08 -7.94 43.29
N GLN A 787 -13.76 -8.64 42.37
CA GLN A 787 -14.26 -10.01 42.56
C GLN A 787 -13.97 -10.92 41.34
N ASN A 788 -13.74 -12.22 41.54
CA ASN A 788 -13.61 -13.20 40.44
C ASN A 788 -12.62 -12.81 39.33
N LEU A 789 -11.40 -12.37 39.70
CA LEU A 789 -10.34 -12.10 38.73
C LEU A 789 -9.57 -13.39 38.40
N VAL A 790 -9.28 -13.63 37.13
CA VAL A 790 -8.52 -14.78 36.63
C VAL A 790 -7.23 -14.27 35.99
N ILE A 791 -6.07 -14.80 36.38
CA ILE A 791 -4.76 -14.40 35.84
C ILE A 791 -4.08 -15.62 35.23
N ILE A 792 -3.67 -15.56 33.96
CA ILE A 792 -3.12 -16.71 33.20
C ILE A 792 -1.86 -16.31 32.47
N GLY A 793 -0.78 -17.09 32.60
CA GLY A 793 0.45 -16.88 31.82
C GLY A 793 1.08 -15.49 31.98
N THR A 794 0.86 -14.86 33.14
CA THR A 794 1.23 -13.47 33.44
C THR A 794 2.33 -13.44 34.50
N ARG A 795 3.39 -12.66 34.27
CA ARG A 795 4.42 -12.42 35.27
C ARG A 795 3.99 -11.25 36.15
N TRP A 796 3.99 -11.44 37.47
CA TRP A 796 3.66 -10.34 38.36
C TRP A 796 4.56 -10.27 39.60
N LYS A 797 4.64 -9.07 40.19
CA LYS A 797 5.31 -8.79 41.47
C LYS A 797 4.45 -7.86 42.32
N THR A 798 4.61 -7.87 43.64
CA THR A 798 3.98 -6.91 44.54
C THR A 798 5.07 -6.10 45.25
N THR A 799 4.85 -4.80 45.42
CA THR A 799 5.69 -3.93 46.28
C THR A 799 5.22 -3.96 47.75
N HIS A 800 4.13 -4.67 48.06
CA HIS A 800 3.63 -4.92 49.41
C HIS A 800 3.87 -6.38 49.84
N ALA A 801 4.34 -6.55 51.09
CA ALA A 801 4.55 -7.85 51.73
C ALA A 801 3.24 -8.65 51.97
N SER A 802 2.09 -7.96 52.01
CA SER A 802 0.77 -8.58 52.08
C SER A 802 -0.15 -7.94 51.04
N ILE A 803 -0.57 -8.71 50.04
CA ILE A 803 -1.67 -8.28 49.17
C ILE A 803 -2.95 -8.44 49.98
N VAL A 804 -3.48 -7.34 50.50
CA VAL A 804 -4.83 -7.33 51.10
C VAL A 804 -5.85 -7.30 49.96
N TRP A 805 -6.08 -8.45 49.33
CA TRP A 805 -7.43 -8.73 48.85
C TRP A 805 -8.25 -8.94 50.13
N ASN A 806 -9.44 -8.34 50.25
CA ASN A 806 -10.29 -8.58 51.42
C ASN A 806 -10.65 -10.07 51.65
N GLN A 807 -10.16 -11.00 50.81
CA GLN A 807 -9.94 -12.42 51.11
C GLN A 807 -8.70 -12.97 50.35
N SER A 808 -7.51 -12.98 50.97
CA SER A 808 -6.50 -14.06 50.80
C SER A 808 -5.21 -13.74 51.56
N SER A 809 -4.71 -14.71 52.33
CA SER A 809 -3.34 -14.75 52.82
C SER A 809 -2.48 -15.50 51.81
N LEU A 810 -1.32 -14.93 51.48
CA LEU A 810 -0.31 -15.60 50.65
C LEU A 810 0.95 -15.79 51.48
N ALA A 811 1.42 -17.03 51.56
CA ALA A 811 2.66 -17.40 52.22
C ALA A 811 3.67 -17.88 51.17
N ASP A 812 4.88 -17.36 51.33
CA ASP A 812 6.13 -17.62 50.59
C ASP A 812 6.35 -16.86 49.26
N GLY A 813 7.42 -16.07 49.27
CA GLY A 813 7.81 -15.13 48.23
C GLY A 813 8.68 -15.77 47.16
N SER A 814 8.11 -16.67 46.37
CA SER A 814 8.76 -17.22 45.18
C SER A 814 8.08 -16.75 43.87
N LEU A 815 8.87 -16.55 42.80
CA LEU A 815 8.42 -16.13 41.47
C LEU A 815 7.55 -17.24 40.83
N HIS A 816 6.22 -17.13 40.85
CA HIS A 816 5.37 -18.19 40.30
C HIS A 816 5.03 -17.98 38.83
N SER A 817 5.36 -18.99 38.03
CA SER A 817 4.70 -19.31 36.76
C SER A 817 3.72 -20.44 37.06
N TYR A 818 2.45 -20.32 36.60
CA TYR A 818 1.33 -21.26 36.81
C TYR A 818 0.64 -21.13 38.19
N VAL A 819 -0.70 -21.08 38.31
CA VAL A 819 -1.67 -22.18 38.07
C VAL A 819 -3.01 -21.63 37.56
N GLY A 820 -3.63 -22.33 36.61
CA GLY A 820 -4.99 -22.06 36.19
C GLY A 820 -5.98 -22.11 37.35
N ALA A 821 -6.69 -21.00 37.59
CA ALA A 821 -7.85 -20.96 38.46
C ALA A 821 -8.99 -20.30 37.67
N VAL A 822 -9.95 -21.12 37.21
CA VAL A 822 -11.28 -20.63 36.88
C VAL A 822 -11.97 -20.32 38.20
N PHE A 823 -12.21 -19.04 38.45
CA PHE A 823 -13.04 -18.58 39.55
C PHE A 823 -14.52 -18.81 39.19
N ASN A 824 -15.24 -19.46 40.11
CA ASN A 824 -16.70 -19.66 40.15
C ASN A 824 -17.27 -20.94 39.47
N GLY A 825 -17.49 -22.00 40.27
CA GLY A 825 -18.64 -22.90 40.01
C GLY A 825 -18.54 -24.39 40.34
N VAL A 826 -17.35 -24.97 40.51
CA VAL A 826 -17.22 -26.36 41.01
C VAL A 826 -16.15 -26.41 42.07
N THR A 827 -16.58 -26.38 43.32
CA THR A 827 -15.70 -26.57 44.46
C THR A 827 -15.38 -28.05 44.57
N ARG A 828 -14.14 -28.45 44.23
CA ARG A 828 -13.51 -29.53 44.99
C ARG A 828 -12.82 -28.88 46.17
N VAL A 829 -13.61 -28.61 47.21
CA VAL A 829 -13.11 -28.17 48.50
C VAL A 829 -12.14 -29.23 49.01
N THR A 830 -10.86 -28.91 49.07
CA THR A 830 -9.97 -29.51 50.08
C THR A 830 -9.67 -28.46 51.14
N SER A 831 -10.70 -27.74 51.60
CA SER A 831 -10.63 -27.10 52.92
C SER A 831 -10.90 -28.19 53.94
N TYR A 832 -9.82 -28.72 54.50
CA TYR A 832 -9.96 -29.58 55.65
C TYR A 832 -10.48 -28.77 56.84
N LEU A 833 -11.44 -29.30 57.59
CA LEU A 833 -11.90 -28.66 58.82
C LEU A 833 -10.90 -29.03 59.92
N GLU A 834 -10.27 -28.06 60.57
CA GLU A 834 -9.22 -28.32 61.57
C GLU A 834 -9.56 -27.74 62.94
N ALA A 835 -9.16 -28.45 63.99
CA ALA A 835 -9.15 -27.95 65.36
C ALA A 835 -7.92 -28.48 66.11
N THR A 836 -7.45 -27.71 67.10
CA THR A 836 -6.32 -28.13 67.95
C THR A 836 -6.67 -27.94 69.41
N ALA A 837 -6.17 -28.84 70.27
CA ALA A 837 -6.31 -28.74 71.72
C ALA A 837 -5.07 -29.28 72.42
N THR A 838 -4.73 -28.72 73.57
CA THR A 838 -3.72 -29.30 74.47
C THR A 838 -4.37 -30.39 75.30
N VAL A 839 -3.80 -31.60 75.28
CA VAL A 839 -4.34 -32.79 75.96
C VAL A 839 -3.24 -33.43 76.79
N ASN A 840 -3.58 -33.91 77.99
CA ASN A 840 -2.71 -34.71 78.86
C ASN A 840 -3.35 -36.09 79.05
N PRO A 841 -3.11 -37.05 78.15
CA PRO A 841 -3.70 -38.39 78.26
C PRO A 841 -3.19 -39.12 79.51
N ALA A 842 -4.04 -39.94 80.12
CA ALA A 842 -3.64 -40.78 81.25
C ALA A 842 -2.67 -41.89 80.80
N SER A 843 -1.85 -42.37 81.73
CA SER A 843 -1.01 -43.56 81.58
C SER A 843 -1.83 -44.78 81.13
N LEU A 844 -1.39 -45.51 80.10
CA LEU A 844 -2.12 -46.66 79.56
C LEU A 844 -1.28 -47.94 79.57
N ALA A 845 -1.69 -48.95 80.34
CA ALA A 845 -1.17 -50.31 80.19
C ALA A 845 -1.64 -50.93 78.86
N PRO A 846 -0.89 -51.89 78.28
CA PRO A 846 -1.33 -52.60 77.09
C PRO A 846 -2.74 -53.19 77.25
N GLY A 847 -3.60 -52.94 76.27
CA GLY A 847 -5.04 -53.29 76.30
C GLY A 847 -5.95 -52.23 76.92
N GLN A 848 -5.43 -51.13 77.48
CA GLN A 848 -6.24 -50.04 78.05
C GLN A 848 -6.46 -48.88 77.08
N ARG A 849 -7.54 -48.13 77.30
CA ARG A 849 -7.85 -46.88 76.60
C ARG A 849 -8.32 -45.79 77.56
N THR A 850 -8.11 -44.53 77.21
CA THR A 850 -8.68 -43.40 77.96
C THR A 850 -10.19 -43.32 77.79
N ALA A 851 -10.86 -42.58 78.68
CA ALA A 851 -12.24 -42.16 78.43
C ALA A 851 -12.33 -41.34 77.14
N THR A 852 -13.47 -41.45 76.44
CA THR A 852 -13.73 -40.67 75.23
C THR A 852 -13.86 -39.19 75.57
N ALA A 853 -13.07 -38.35 74.92
CA ALA A 853 -13.15 -36.90 74.97
C ALA A 853 -13.70 -36.34 73.65
N ALA A 854 -14.04 -35.05 73.62
CA ALA A 854 -14.52 -34.38 72.42
C ALA A 854 -13.79 -33.05 72.19
N ILE A 855 -13.63 -32.68 70.91
CA ILE A 855 -13.13 -31.39 70.46
C ILE A 855 -14.11 -30.80 69.45
N SER A 856 -14.41 -29.51 69.60
CA SER A 856 -15.29 -28.80 68.67
C SER A 856 -14.58 -28.54 67.35
N VAL A 857 -15.12 -29.08 66.25
CA VAL A 857 -14.65 -28.86 64.88
C VAL A 857 -15.82 -28.29 64.08
N ALA A 858 -15.89 -26.97 64.00
CA ALA A 858 -17.00 -26.28 63.37
C ALA A 858 -17.21 -26.76 61.92
N GLY A 859 -18.42 -27.22 61.61
CA GLY A 859 -18.79 -27.68 60.27
C GLY A 859 -18.58 -29.16 59.98
N ALA A 860 -18.02 -29.95 60.92
CA ALA A 860 -17.91 -31.41 60.77
C ALA A 860 -19.31 -32.06 60.82
N ALA A 861 -19.56 -33.05 59.97
CA ALA A 861 -20.82 -33.78 59.89
C ALA A 861 -20.61 -35.30 60.06
N LEU A 862 -21.66 -36.00 60.51
CA LEU A 862 -21.64 -37.46 60.63
C LEU A 862 -21.35 -38.09 59.26
N GLY A 863 -20.32 -38.93 59.19
CA GLY A 863 -19.87 -39.58 57.96
C GLY A 863 -18.56 -39.01 57.37
N ASP A 864 -18.13 -37.83 57.81
CA ASP A 864 -16.85 -37.24 57.37
C ASP A 864 -15.64 -38.04 57.91
N ILE A 865 -14.55 -38.07 57.15
CA ILE A 865 -13.31 -38.80 57.50
C ILE A 865 -12.46 -37.95 58.44
N VAL A 866 -12.02 -38.52 59.56
CA VAL A 866 -11.18 -37.84 60.55
C VAL A 866 -9.74 -38.33 60.49
N LYS A 867 -8.79 -37.39 60.45
CA LYS A 867 -7.36 -37.61 60.66
C LYS A 867 -6.93 -36.90 61.94
N ALA A 868 -6.26 -37.63 62.83
CA ALA A 868 -5.76 -37.10 64.09
C ALA A 868 -4.23 -37.21 64.15
N SER A 869 -3.58 -36.22 64.74
CA SER A 869 -2.14 -36.23 65.01
C SER A 869 -1.84 -35.62 66.37
N PHE A 870 -0.72 -36.03 66.98
CA PHE A 870 -0.26 -35.54 68.27
C PHE A 870 1.16 -35.02 68.18
N SER A 871 1.49 -33.99 68.96
CA SER A 871 2.80 -33.34 68.89
C SER A 871 3.94 -34.14 69.51
N LEU A 872 3.65 -35.20 70.28
CA LEU A 872 4.63 -36.07 70.92
C LEU A 872 4.60 -37.47 70.30
N ASN A 873 5.72 -38.19 70.39
CA ASN A 873 5.78 -39.58 69.95
C ASN A 873 4.85 -40.44 70.80
N LEU A 874 3.94 -41.17 70.15
CA LEU A 874 2.90 -41.93 70.84
C LEU A 874 3.29 -43.39 71.12
N ALA A 875 4.31 -43.96 70.45
CA ALA A 875 4.55 -45.40 70.47
C ALA A 875 4.80 -45.97 71.88
N PRO A 876 4.06 -47.01 72.34
CA PRO A 876 3.13 -47.91 71.60
C PRO A 876 1.64 -47.49 71.47
N VAL A 877 1.23 -46.35 72.02
CA VAL A 877 -0.16 -45.87 72.02
C VAL A 877 -0.56 -45.32 70.64
N ARG A 878 -1.86 -45.38 70.32
CA ARG A 878 -2.46 -44.73 69.14
C ARG A 878 -3.67 -43.87 69.50
N ILE A 879 -4.01 -42.94 68.62
CA ILE A 879 -5.21 -42.10 68.74
C ILE A 879 -6.30 -42.61 67.81
N VAL A 880 -7.51 -42.73 68.34
CA VAL A 880 -8.72 -43.01 67.56
C VAL A 880 -9.62 -41.80 67.64
N ALA A 881 -10.11 -41.31 66.50
CA ALA A 881 -11.00 -40.16 66.43
C ALA A 881 -12.08 -40.33 65.34
N TRP A 882 -13.28 -39.79 65.58
CA TRP A 882 -14.42 -39.84 64.65
C TRP A 882 -15.36 -38.65 64.87
N VAL A 883 -16.13 -38.26 63.85
CA VAL A 883 -17.19 -37.26 64.03
C VAL A 883 -18.33 -37.91 64.80
N SER A 884 -18.61 -37.41 66.01
CA SER A 884 -19.61 -37.97 66.91
C SER A 884 -20.94 -37.21 66.88
N ALA A 885 -20.93 -35.95 66.49
CA ALA A 885 -22.10 -35.12 66.22
C ALA A 885 -21.73 -33.95 65.31
N ALA A 886 -22.74 -33.22 64.81
CA ALA A 886 -22.49 -32.01 64.03
C ALA A 886 -21.63 -31.01 64.83
N GLY A 887 -20.49 -30.62 64.25
CA GLY A 887 -19.55 -29.70 64.89
C GLY A 887 -18.65 -30.33 65.97
N ALA A 888 -18.65 -31.65 66.17
CA ALA A 888 -17.93 -32.32 67.24
C ALA A 888 -17.21 -33.60 66.78
N VAL A 889 -15.91 -33.68 67.08
CA VAL A 889 -15.10 -34.89 66.90
C VAL A 889 -14.78 -35.48 68.26
N SER A 890 -15.12 -36.76 68.45
CA SER A 890 -14.72 -37.51 69.64
C SER A 890 -13.41 -38.25 69.39
N TYR A 891 -12.60 -38.40 70.43
CA TYR A 891 -11.33 -39.12 70.37
C TYR A 891 -11.00 -39.81 71.70
N TYR A 892 -10.16 -40.84 71.64
CA TYR A 892 -9.48 -41.44 72.79
C TYR A 892 -8.09 -41.94 72.40
N PHE A 893 -7.25 -42.17 73.39
CA PHE A 893 -5.95 -42.83 73.24
C PHE A 893 -6.09 -44.29 73.67
N GLU A 894 -5.48 -45.21 72.94
CA GLU A 894 -5.44 -46.62 73.33
C GLU A 894 -4.06 -47.21 73.14
N ASN A 895 -3.64 -48.02 74.12
CA ASN A 895 -2.45 -48.85 74.01
C ASN A 895 -2.89 -50.23 73.53
N PRO A 896 -2.74 -50.57 72.24
CA PRO A 896 -3.16 -51.88 71.74
C PRO A 896 -2.33 -53.00 72.41
N PRO A 897 -2.92 -54.18 72.66
CA PRO A 897 -2.16 -55.29 73.20
C PRO A 897 -1.10 -55.73 72.18
N ALA A 898 0.18 -55.53 72.50
CA ALA A 898 1.30 -56.03 71.72
C ALA A 898 1.77 -57.34 72.35
N LEU A 899 1.51 -58.47 71.68
CA LEU A 899 1.94 -59.77 72.15
C LEU A 899 3.40 -59.99 71.76
N LEU A 900 4.28 -60.11 72.75
CA LEU A 900 5.66 -60.52 72.52
C LEU A 900 5.69 -62.04 72.41
N THR A 901 6.46 -62.57 71.46
CA THR A 901 6.57 -64.02 71.29
C THR A 901 8.03 -64.42 71.18
N GLY A 902 8.35 -65.59 71.73
CA GLY A 902 9.66 -66.22 71.61
C GLY A 902 9.48 -67.71 71.42
N SER A 903 10.42 -68.33 70.74
CA SER A 903 10.44 -69.79 70.61
C SER A 903 11.86 -70.32 70.60
N LYS A 904 12.01 -71.59 70.98
CA LYS A 904 13.27 -72.32 70.84
C LYS A 904 12.99 -73.79 70.58
N THR A 905 13.95 -74.47 69.97
CA THR A 905 14.01 -75.93 70.01
C THR A 905 14.49 -76.37 71.40
N HIS A 906 13.75 -77.27 72.03
CA HIS A 906 14.07 -77.81 73.36
C HIS A 906 13.84 -79.32 73.35
N ASP A 907 14.83 -80.07 73.82
CA ASP A 907 14.76 -81.51 73.99
C ASP A 907 14.34 -81.81 75.43
N ILE A 908 13.07 -82.17 75.59
CA ILE A 908 12.49 -82.51 76.89
C ILE A 908 12.92 -83.94 77.20
N ALA A 909 13.59 -84.15 78.33
CA ALA A 909 14.04 -85.48 78.72
C ALA A 909 12.84 -86.39 79.06
N ASP A 910 13.08 -87.69 79.27
CA ASP A 910 12.03 -88.59 79.75
C ASP A 910 11.62 -88.21 81.18
N LEU A 911 10.54 -87.44 81.33
CA LEU A 911 10.04 -86.96 82.61
C LEU A 911 9.24 -88.05 83.30
N ALA A 912 9.70 -88.46 84.48
CA ALA A 912 8.95 -89.36 85.35
C ALA A 912 7.63 -88.74 85.83
N ALA A 913 6.67 -89.60 86.21
CA ALA A 913 5.40 -89.17 86.83
C ALA A 913 5.65 -88.27 88.07
N GLY A 914 5.05 -87.08 88.10
CA GLY A 914 5.21 -86.08 89.15
C GLY A 914 6.51 -85.27 89.09
N ALA A 915 7.34 -85.43 88.07
CA ALA A 915 8.58 -84.65 87.91
C ALA A 915 8.33 -83.34 87.15
N ARG A 916 9.23 -82.36 87.37
CA ARG A 916 9.26 -81.06 86.70
C ARG A 916 10.59 -80.84 85.99
N GLU A 917 10.54 -80.28 84.79
CA GLU A 917 11.70 -79.70 84.11
C GLU A 917 11.47 -78.19 83.92
N THR A 918 12.51 -77.39 84.14
CA THR A 918 12.46 -75.93 83.95
C THR A 918 13.44 -75.51 82.87
N THR A 919 12.98 -74.68 81.94
CA THR A 919 13.79 -74.19 80.83
C THR A 919 13.46 -72.74 80.48
N THR A 920 14.33 -72.04 79.75
CA THR A 920 14.11 -70.61 79.41
C THR A 920 13.95 -70.37 77.92
N VAL A 921 13.01 -69.53 77.51
CA VAL A 921 12.82 -69.07 76.12
C VAL A 921 13.13 -67.59 76.05
N THR A 922 13.93 -67.19 75.06
CA THR A 922 14.19 -65.77 74.79
C THR A 922 12.96 -65.16 74.12
N VAL A 923 12.32 -64.20 74.79
CA VAL A 923 11.17 -63.43 74.31
C VAL A 923 11.58 -61.96 74.28
N THR A 924 12.14 -61.51 73.16
CA THR A 924 12.69 -60.15 73.03
C THR A 924 11.62 -59.09 73.32
N GLY A 925 11.94 -58.17 74.23
CA GLY A 925 11.08 -57.10 74.75
C GLY A 925 10.40 -57.42 76.09
N ALA A 926 10.43 -58.68 76.56
CA ALA A 926 9.74 -59.05 77.80
C ALA A 926 10.52 -58.53 79.02
N VAL A 927 9.84 -57.96 80.00
CA VAL A 927 10.43 -57.50 81.26
C VAL A 927 9.78 -58.19 82.46
N VAL A 928 10.53 -58.27 83.58
CA VAL A 928 10.02 -58.90 84.81
C VAL A 928 8.74 -58.20 85.26
N GLY A 929 7.67 -58.96 85.44
CA GLY A 929 6.33 -58.47 85.74
C GLY A 929 5.35 -58.61 84.57
N ASP A 930 5.84 -58.75 83.33
CA ASP A 930 5.00 -59.07 82.19
C ASP A 930 4.36 -60.47 82.32
N MET A 931 3.15 -60.61 81.80
CA MET A 931 2.35 -61.82 81.97
C MET A 931 2.59 -62.77 80.81
N VAL A 932 3.08 -63.99 81.07
CA VAL A 932 3.03 -65.05 80.06
C VAL A 932 1.57 -65.49 79.93
N ILE A 933 1.02 -65.38 78.73
CA ILE A 933 -0.40 -65.70 78.48
C ILE A 933 -0.59 -67.02 77.75
N ALA A 934 0.48 -67.57 77.19
CA ALA A 934 0.47 -68.89 76.56
C ALA A 934 1.86 -69.49 76.52
N VAL A 935 1.93 -70.80 76.76
CA VAL A 935 3.07 -71.67 76.47
C VAL A 935 2.54 -72.84 75.67
N SER A 936 3.27 -73.32 74.66
CA SER A 936 2.88 -74.51 73.90
C SER A 936 4.06 -75.28 73.31
N LEU A 937 3.83 -76.58 73.04
CA LEU A 937 4.77 -77.45 72.35
C LEU A 937 4.40 -77.63 70.87
N GLY A 938 5.41 -77.91 70.03
CA GLY A 938 5.25 -78.27 68.62
C GLY A 938 4.83 -79.72 68.38
N VAL A 939 4.57 -80.48 69.45
CA VAL A 939 4.13 -81.88 69.46
C VAL A 939 2.93 -82.01 70.40
N ASP A 940 2.26 -83.18 70.41
CA ASP A 940 1.21 -83.46 71.39
C ASP A 940 1.79 -83.40 72.81
N GLU A 941 1.19 -82.59 73.68
CA GLU A 941 1.65 -82.36 75.06
C GLU A 941 1.45 -83.60 75.93
N ALA A 942 0.68 -84.59 75.47
CA ALA A 942 0.56 -85.93 76.07
C ALA A 942 0.17 -85.94 77.56
N GLY A 943 -0.41 -84.84 78.07
CA GLY A 943 -0.81 -84.65 79.47
C GLY A 943 0.15 -83.83 80.34
N LEU A 944 1.20 -83.22 79.75
CA LEU A 944 2.07 -82.25 80.44
C LEU A 944 1.34 -80.93 80.73
N GLU A 945 1.60 -80.34 81.90
CA GLU A 945 1.17 -78.99 82.25
C GLU A 945 2.31 -78.00 82.00
N LEU A 946 2.01 -76.86 81.38
CA LEU A 946 2.98 -75.87 80.95
C LEU A 946 2.67 -74.52 81.58
N ASP A 947 3.55 -74.07 82.48
CA ASP A 947 3.44 -72.76 83.12
C ASP A 947 4.60 -71.86 82.71
N GLY A 948 4.31 -70.61 82.38
CA GLY A 948 5.31 -69.63 82.01
C GLY A 948 5.31 -68.41 82.91
N LYS A 949 6.49 -67.85 83.16
CA LYS A 949 6.66 -66.54 83.82
C LYS A 949 7.87 -65.80 83.26
N VAL A 950 7.79 -64.48 83.13
CA VAL A 950 8.95 -63.67 82.73
C VAL A 950 9.85 -63.46 83.94
N THR A 951 11.05 -64.02 83.90
CA THR A 951 11.98 -64.07 85.05
C THR A 951 13.13 -63.08 84.94
N ALA A 952 13.44 -62.60 83.74
CA ALA A 952 14.42 -61.55 83.48
C ALA A 952 14.08 -60.81 82.18
N ALA A 953 14.79 -59.72 81.88
CA ALA A 953 14.69 -59.05 80.59
C ALA A 953 14.94 -60.06 79.44
N ASP A 954 14.11 -59.97 78.41
CA ASP A 954 14.08 -60.82 77.23
C ASP A 954 13.93 -62.33 77.52
N THR A 955 13.53 -62.72 78.73
CA THR A 955 13.60 -64.12 79.19
C THR A 955 12.33 -64.58 79.89
N ALA A 956 11.64 -65.55 79.29
CA ALA A 956 10.55 -66.28 79.94
C ALA A 956 11.03 -67.66 80.40
N THR A 957 10.83 -67.97 81.68
CA THR A 957 11.03 -69.31 82.22
C THR A 957 9.74 -70.11 82.07
N VAL A 958 9.86 -71.31 81.53
CA VAL A 958 8.80 -72.29 81.39
C VAL A 958 9.08 -73.45 82.33
N ASP A 959 8.11 -73.74 83.18
CA ASP A 959 8.04 -74.95 83.99
C ASP A 959 7.17 -75.97 83.22
N ILE A 960 7.71 -77.16 82.98
CA ILE A 960 7.06 -78.29 82.28
C ILE A 960 6.86 -79.39 83.31
N ASP A 961 5.62 -79.65 83.66
CA ASP A 961 5.23 -80.59 84.70
C ASP A 961 4.58 -81.84 84.12
N ASN A 962 5.03 -83.02 84.55
CA ASN A 962 4.34 -84.27 84.26
C ASN A 962 3.42 -84.63 85.43
N GLU A 963 2.17 -84.17 85.38
CA GLU A 963 1.17 -84.51 86.40
C GLU A 963 0.47 -85.87 86.17
N THR A 964 0.89 -86.62 85.15
CA THR A 964 0.31 -87.93 84.84
C THR A 964 0.90 -89.04 85.71
N LEU A 965 0.31 -90.23 85.63
CA LEU A 965 0.78 -91.42 86.35
C LEU A 965 1.84 -92.23 85.59
N ALA A 966 2.30 -91.76 84.42
CA ALA A 966 3.27 -92.45 83.57
C ALA A 966 4.42 -91.51 83.18
N ASN A 967 5.57 -92.08 82.81
CA ASN A 967 6.67 -91.30 82.24
C ASN A 967 6.28 -90.77 80.86
N ILE A 968 6.62 -89.51 80.57
CA ILE A 968 6.33 -88.86 79.29
C ILE A 968 7.66 -88.35 78.71
N ASN A 969 7.92 -88.75 77.46
CA ASN A 969 9.05 -88.24 76.68
C ASN A 969 8.55 -87.70 75.32
N PRO A 970 8.32 -86.38 75.21
CA PRO A 970 7.94 -85.75 73.95
C PRO A 970 9.12 -85.64 72.97
N GLY A 971 10.36 -85.79 73.46
CA GLY A 971 11.60 -85.55 72.73
C GLY A 971 11.80 -84.09 72.29
N SER A 972 12.71 -83.88 71.35
CA SER A 972 13.03 -82.57 70.79
C SER A 972 11.84 -81.95 70.06
N THR A 973 11.33 -80.84 70.58
CA THR A 973 10.19 -80.10 70.03
C THR A 973 10.45 -78.59 70.00
N THR A 974 9.54 -77.83 69.40
CA THR A 974 9.55 -76.36 69.45
C THR A 974 8.71 -75.88 70.63
N LEU A 975 9.35 -75.29 71.63
CA LEU A 975 8.68 -74.63 72.75
C LEU A 975 8.43 -73.16 72.39
N ARG A 976 7.17 -72.73 72.49
CA ARG A 976 6.74 -71.35 72.18
C ARG A 976 6.18 -70.68 73.43
N VAL A 977 6.49 -69.40 73.61
CA VAL A 977 5.98 -68.56 74.70
C VAL A 977 5.44 -67.27 74.15
N ALA A 978 4.27 -66.86 74.64
CA ALA A 978 3.67 -65.57 74.35
C ALA A 978 3.52 -64.75 75.64
N VAL A 979 4.05 -63.52 75.64
CA VAL A 979 4.08 -62.59 76.77
C VAL A 979 3.26 -61.35 76.42
N LEU A 980 2.33 -60.99 77.30
CA LEU A 980 1.64 -59.70 77.27
C LEU A 980 2.37 -58.73 78.22
N PRO A 981 2.92 -57.63 77.72
CA PRO A 981 3.53 -56.62 78.58
C PRO A 981 2.50 -55.95 79.48
N VAL A 982 2.86 -55.61 80.72
CA VAL A 982 1.91 -55.01 81.70
C VAL A 982 2.25 -53.57 82.09
N ALA A 983 3.43 -53.07 81.70
CA ALA A 983 3.87 -51.73 82.09
C ALA A 983 3.05 -50.62 81.40
N PRO A 984 2.48 -49.65 82.16
CA PRO A 984 1.78 -48.51 81.58
C PRO A 984 2.73 -47.57 80.82
N THR A 985 2.27 -47.10 79.66
CA THR A 985 2.95 -46.07 78.87
C THR A 985 2.42 -44.70 79.26
N ASP A 986 3.30 -43.82 79.73
CA ASP A 986 2.99 -42.41 80.00
C ASP A 986 3.19 -41.57 78.74
N ILE A 987 2.14 -40.89 78.28
CA ILE A 987 2.23 -39.88 77.23
C ILE A 987 2.08 -38.52 77.91
N ALA A 988 3.15 -37.73 77.94
CA ALA A 988 3.12 -36.39 78.51
C ALA A 988 2.12 -35.46 77.77
N SER A 989 1.83 -34.30 78.37
CA SER A 989 0.91 -33.33 77.76
C SER A 989 1.45 -32.81 76.42
N GLY A 990 0.60 -32.83 75.39
CA GLY A 990 0.93 -32.42 74.03
C GLY A 990 -0.26 -31.81 73.28
N THR A 991 -0.02 -31.35 72.06
CA THR A 991 -1.04 -30.76 71.19
C THR A 991 -1.66 -31.83 70.29
N LEU A 992 -2.96 -32.05 70.45
CA LEU A 992 -3.80 -32.80 69.52
C LEU A 992 -4.20 -31.89 68.36
N LYS A 993 -4.03 -32.34 67.13
CA LYS A 993 -4.59 -31.72 65.91
C LYS A 993 -5.54 -32.69 65.24
N ILE A 994 -6.77 -32.24 65.03
CA ILE A 994 -7.82 -32.96 64.30
C ILE A 994 -8.03 -32.27 62.96
N ARG A 995 -8.13 -33.08 61.91
CA ARG A 995 -8.47 -32.70 60.54
C ARG A 995 -9.65 -33.53 60.08
N VAL A 996 -10.71 -32.91 59.56
CA VAL A 996 -11.90 -33.58 59.02
C VAL A 996 -12.00 -33.31 57.53
N GLU A 997 -12.16 -34.38 56.76
CA GLU A 997 -12.28 -34.39 55.29
C GLU A 997 -13.71 -34.84 54.95
N LYS A 998 -14.41 -34.07 54.10
CA LYS A 998 -15.77 -34.39 53.65
C LYS A 998 -15.80 -35.47 52.58
#